data_AF-A0A7X8LQL8-F1
#
_entry.id   AF-A0A7X8LQL8-F1
#
_cell.length_a   1.000
_cell.length_b   1.000
_cell.length_c   1.000
_cell.angle_alpha   90.00
_cell.angle_beta   90.00
_cell.angle_gamma   90.00
#
_symmetry.space_group_name_H-M   'P 1'
#
loop_
_entity.id
_entity.type
_entity.pdbx_description
1 polymer ?
#
loop_
_entity_poly.entity_id
_entity_poly.type
_entity_poly.pdbx_seq_one_letter_code
_entity_poly.pdbx_strand_id
1 'polypeptide(L)'
;WLPSENPRRAAVSAMGFGGTNFHVVLEEAQTVKPETDWDGDIEIAALSAGDIPALKAQLPAWQEKRTWDDLRRMARQSRETFKASAKCRLCLVLENGKTDAQKLAVSAAKMLDSGQESWTLPEGAFYGGAEPQETAVLFPGQGAQYPGMLKDITRAFSPAMETAARAARLEVKGARLGALLYPAPSFDQSVKKRQAELLKDTAAAQPALGAVELAAWKTLALFGLKPAAFAGHSYGELAALCAAGSFQDDKFFALSALRGALMSGEPGTRGGMIAVQAPLPEIDKALREEKISLVTANKNAPLQTVLSGKIEELDRALQALSKRGIKAVKLQVSAGFHSPFVADAKPRFAEGIVKAEFKPPVVPVYANKTAAPYPHDAAACAEILAAQLASPVEFVAMIEAMYARGIRVFVETGPGARLTGLVDAILSGKPHAAFSLDASSGAKSGLLELARALARLSSLGAKLDLSQWELPLPEPEKSNGYVMQLTGSNYRTPRQAPPLPKLDAPAAQPQAPAYLPPTGFAALPPQVSAGGNSLQSLQDSMNRLAAMQEQAALLHAKYLENQEQAQRALQELIEQQQRLIAGQPLAAMPPLPPLPKPVAAPAPQAYVSAPVAPVAPRPAPAKAASNVEKTLIAIVSAQTGYLVEALKPEMDMESDLGIDSIKRVAILAEVQEKLPGAPQIKPEHLGTMRTLRQVADYLSQGNAHPVPATAQPQQAAPAVSANSSNVEKTLIAIVSAQTGYPVEALKPEMDMESDLGIDSIKRVAILAEVQEKLPGAPQIKPEHLGTMRTLRQVADYLSQGSAQPVAAAPAQPQQQAAQSSSADVQKNLISIVSAQTGYPVEALKPEMDMESDLGIDSIKRVAILAEVQEKLPGAPQIKPEHLGTMRTLRQVADYLSQGSAQPVAAAPAQSAPVEQLKSGSENVEKTLIEIVSAQTGYPVEALKPEMDMESDLGIDSIKR
;
A
#
# COMPACT_ATOMS: atom_id res chain seq x y z
N TRP A 1 -16.26 -34.77 10.76
CA TRP A 1 -15.54 -34.00 11.80
C TRP A 1 -16.59 -33.24 12.62
N LEU A 2 -17.22 -33.92 13.58
CA LEU A 2 -18.32 -33.36 14.39
C LEU A 2 -17.74 -32.73 15.68
N PRO A 3 -18.41 -31.74 16.29
CA PRO A 3 -17.98 -31.17 17.58
C PRO A 3 -18.04 -32.25 18.68
N SER A 4 -17.02 -32.29 19.54
CA SER A 4 -17.00 -33.12 20.75
C SER A 4 -16.74 -32.23 21.96
N GLU A 5 -16.91 -32.73 23.18
CA GLU A 5 -16.56 -31.99 24.42
C GLU A 5 -15.09 -31.56 24.50
N ASN A 6 -14.22 -32.09 23.63
CA ASN A 6 -12.82 -31.70 23.52
C ASN A 6 -12.56 -30.86 22.26
N PRO A 7 -11.69 -29.84 22.34
CA PRO A 7 -11.36 -29.01 21.20
C PRO A 7 -10.68 -29.83 20.10
N ARG A 8 -11.09 -29.64 18.84
CA ARG A 8 -10.46 -30.31 17.69
C ARG A 8 -8.99 -29.88 17.62
N ARG A 9 -8.09 -30.85 17.53
CA ARG A 9 -6.66 -30.62 17.33
C ARG A 9 -6.23 -31.19 15.99
N ALA A 10 -5.35 -30.48 15.31
CA ALA A 10 -4.68 -30.92 14.09
C ALA A 10 -3.20 -30.64 14.22
N ALA A 11 -2.37 -31.30 13.40
CA ALA A 11 -0.96 -30.97 13.31
C ALA A 11 -0.58 -30.70 11.86
N VAL A 12 0.23 -29.67 11.65
CA VAL A 12 0.81 -29.31 10.36
C VAL A 12 2.31 -29.55 10.47
N SER A 13 2.80 -30.53 9.71
CA SER A 13 4.22 -30.81 9.56
C SER A 13 4.69 -30.28 8.21
N ALA A 14 5.78 -29.52 8.20
CA ALA A 14 6.48 -29.13 6.98
C ALA A 14 7.95 -29.55 7.11
N MET A 15 8.39 -30.50 6.27
CA MET A 15 9.76 -31.01 6.30
C MET A 15 10.51 -30.54 5.07
N GLY A 16 11.49 -29.65 5.26
CA GLY A 16 12.29 -29.11 4.19
C GLY A 16 13.38 -30.10 3.75
N PHE A 17 13.66 -30.17 2.46
CA PHE A 17 14.71 -31.02 1.89
C PHE A 17 16.11 -30.76 2.48
N GLY A 18 16.37 -29.56 3.02
CA GLY A 18 17.60 -29.20 3.74
C GLY A 18 17.68 -29.68 5.20
N GLY A 19 16.70 -30.45 5.69
CA GLY A 19 16.68 -31.00 7.05
C GLY A 19 15.99 -30.13 8.10
N THR A 20 15.55 -28.91 7.75
CA THR A 20 14.75 -28.07 8.65
C THR A 20 13.29 -28.53 8.64
N ASN A 21 12.83 -29.01 9.79
CA ASN A 21 11.48 -29.51 9.97
C ASN A 21 10.70 -28.59 10.90
N PHE A 22 9.51 -28.17 10.48
CA PHE A 22 8.54 -27.43 11.29
C PHE A 22 7.39 -28.36 11.64
N HIS A 23 6.94 -28.29 12.88
CA HIS A 23 5.75 -28.99 13.35
C HIS A 23 4.93 -28.03 14.19
N VAL A 24 3.68 -27.81 13.81
CA VAL A 24 2.75 -26.95 14.54
C VAL A 24 1.52 -27.78 14.88
N VAL A 25 1.17 -27.83 16.16
CA VAL A 25 -0.12 -28.36 16.60
C VAL A 25 -1.10 -27.19 16.67
N LEU A 26 -2.19 -27.32 15.94
CA LEU A 26 -3.31 -26.38 15.91
C LEU A 26 -4.43 -26.94 16.78
N GLU A 27 -5.06 -26.09 17.57
CA GLU A 27 -6.29 -26.40 18.29
C GLU A 27 -7.42 -25.51 17.74
N GLU A 28 -8.66 -26.00 17.76
CA GLU A 28 -9.81 -25.20 17.37
C GLU A 28 -9.89 -23.94 18.23
N ALA A 29 -10.22 -22.82 17.60
CA ALA A 29 -10.49 -21.61 18.34
C ALA A 29 -11.70 -21.84 19.27
N GLN A 30 -11.53 -21.53 20.55
CA GLN A 30 -12.65 -21.44 21.47
C GLN A 30 -13.60 -20.33 20.99
N THR A 31 -14.91 -20.49 21.20
CA THR A 31 -15.93 -19.51 20.76
C THR A 31 -15.77 -18.14 21.42
N VAL A 32 -15.06 -18.07 22.55
CA VAL A 32 -14.75 -16.82 23.26
C VAL A 32 -13.24 -16.72 23.38
N LYS A 33 -12.73 -15.53 23.09
CA LYS A 33 -11.32 -15.20 23.22
C LYS A 33 -11.15 -14.41 24.53
N PRO A 34 -10.58 -15.00 25.59
CA PRO A 34 -10.49 -14.33 26.88
C PRO A 34 -9.43 -13.21 26.91
N GLU A 35 -8.58 -13.12 25.87
CA GLU A 35 -7.31 -12.39 25.93
C GLU A 35 -7.08 -11.50 24.70
N THR A 36 -6.34 -10.41 24.90
CA THR A 36 -5.85 -9.56 23.79
C THR A 36 -4.81 -10.33 22.99
N ASP A 37 -4.97 -10.37 21.66
CA ASP A 37 -4.13 -11.17 20.76
C ASP A 37 -3.40 -10.30 19.76
N TRP A 38 -2.17 -10.04 20.12
CA TRP A 38 -1.15 -9.33 19.38
C TRP A 38 0.21 -9.66 19.99
N ASP A 39 1.29 -9.34 19.28
CA ASP A 39 2.67 -9.69 19.62
C ASP A 39 3.27 -8.85 20.78
N GLY A 40 2.59 -7.77 21.18
CA GLY A 40 3.13 -6.81 22.14
C GLY A 40 4.27 -5.97 21.58
N ASP A 41 4.28 -5.74 20.26
CA ASP A 41 5.21 -4.82 19.61
C ASP A 41 4.85 -3.35 19.82
N ILE A 42 3.70 -3.04 20.42
CA ILE A 42 3.32 -1.66 20.74
C ILE A 42 2.98 -1.59 22.23
N GLU A 43 3.46 -0.55 22.90
CA GLU A 43 3.25 -0.36 24.33
C GLU A 43 2.81 1.06 24.66
N ILE A 44 1.96 1.18 25.69
CA ILE A 44 1.59 2.47 26.28
C ILE A 44 2.27 2.58 27.64
N ALA A 45 3.23 3.49 27.77
CA ALA A 45 3.73 3.94 29.06
C ALA A 45 2.89 5.12 29.55
N ALA A 46 2.38 5.06 30.78
CA ALA A 46 1.48 6.06 31.33
C ALA A 46 2.04 6.57 32.68
N LEU A 47 2.49 7.81 32.70
CA LEU A 47 3.10 8.48 33.85
C LEU A 47 2.18 9.56 34.38
N SER A 48 2.10 9.69 35.70
CA SER A 48 1.29 10.72 36.34
C SER A 48 1.94 11.24 37.62
N ALA A 49 1.74 12.53 37.90
CA ALA A 49 2.28 13.17 39.10
C ALA A 49 1.46 14.40 39.53
N GLY A 50 1.71 14.88 40.75
CA GLY A 50 1.08 16.09 41.29
C GLY A 50 1.60 17.39 40.69
N ASP A 51 2.80 17.37 40.11
CA ASP A 51 3.45 18.51 39.48
C ASP A 51 4.48 18.06 38.42
N ILE A 52 4.98 19.03 37.63
CA ILE A 52 5.95 18.79 36.56
C ILE A 52 7.29 18.24 37.09
N PRO A 53 7.90 18.77 38.17
CA PRO A 53 9.14 18.21 38.72
C PRO A 53 9.03 16.73 39.10
N ALA A 54 7.95 16.32 39.77
CA ALA A 54 7.72 14.93 40.15
C ALA A 54 7.46 14.03 38.92
N LEU A 55 6.86 14.57 37.86
CA LEU A 55 6.72 13.85 36.58
C LEU A 55 8.09 13.68 35.90
N LYS A 56 8.90 14.75 35.83
CA LYS A 56 10.25 14.71 35.25
C LYS A 56 11.17 13.75 36.00
N ALA A 57 11.02 13.60 37.31
CA ALA A 57 11.78 12.64 38.12
C ALA A 57 11.55 11.17 37.73
N GLN A 58 10.46 10.85 37.02
CA GLN A 58 10.16 9.49 36.53
C GLN A 58 10.81 9.20 35.17
N LEU A 59 11.18 10.23 34.40
CA LEU A 59 11.70 10.08 33.03
C LEU A 59 13.11 9.46 32.92
N PRO A 60 14.06 9.63 33.86
CA PRO A 60 15.39 9.03 33.75
C PRO A 60 15.36 7.52 33.51
N ALA A 61 14.43 6.78 34.12
CA ALA A 61 14.29 5.34 33.91
C ALA A 61 13.99 4.97 32.45
N TRP A 62 13.31 5.85 31.72
CA TRP A 62 12.94 5.71 30.30
C TRP A 62 14.04 6.21 29.35
N GLN A 63 15.03 6.95 29.85
CA GLN A 63 16.17 7.46 29.09
C GLN A 63 17.33 6.44 29.04
N GLU A 64 17.28 5.40 29.88
CA GLU A 64 18.27 4.33 29.91
C GLU A 64 18.09 3.32 28.78
N LYS A 65 19.17 2.65 28.38
CA LYS A 65 19.11 1.64 27.31
C LYS A 65 18.59 0.35 27.89
N ARG A 66 17.48 -0.14 27.34
CA ARG A 66 16.75 -1.30 27.85
C ARG A 66 16.38 -2.24 26.71
N THR A 67 16.18 -3.50 27.05
CA THR A 67 15.61 -4.47 26.11
C THR A 67 14.12 -4.17 25.90
N TRP A 68 13.52 -4.70 24.83
CA TRP A 68 12.09 -4.55 24.59
C TRP A 68 11.26 -5.13 25.74
N ASP A 69 11.61 -6.32 26.23
CA ASP A 69 10.91 -6.97 27.35
C ASP A 69 11.01 -6.19 28.68
N ASP A 70 12.09 -5.45 28.90
CA ASP A 70 12.19 -4.52 30.03
C ASP A 70 11.23 -3.33 29.85
N LEU A 71 11.19 -2.74 28.64
CA LEU A 71 10.29 -1.63 28.33
C LEU A 71 8.82 -2.02 28.44
N ARG A 72 8.44 -3.21 27.98
CA ARG A 72 7.07 -3.76 28.12
C ARG A 72 6.67 -3.88 29.60
N ARG A 73 7.52 -4.50 30.42
CA ARG A 73 7.27 -4.62 31.87
C ARG A 73 7.13 -3.26 32.55
N MET A 74 7.99 -2.30 32.20
CA MET A 74 7.89 -0.93 32.72
C MET A 74 6.62 -0.23 32.26
N ALA A 75 6.23 -0.38 30.99
CA ALA A 75 5.01 0.20 30.44
C ALA A 75 3.79 -0.35 31.17
N ARG A 76 3.72 -1.66 31.38
CA ARG A 76 2.68 -2.29 32.20
C ARG A 76 2.62 -1.74 33.61
N GLN A 77 3.73 -1.72 34.34
CA GLN A 77 3.78 -1.21 35.71
C GLN A 77 3.35 0.27 35.77
N SER A 78 3.72 1.07 34.77
CA SER A 78 3.29 2.47 34.70
C SER A 78 1.77 2.59 34.54
N ARG A 79 1.12 1.75 33.72
CA ARG A 79 -0.35 1.72 33.54
C ARG A 79 -1.08 1.36 34.84
N GLU A 80 -0.54 0.43 35.63
CA GLU A 80 -1.13 0.02 36.92
C GLU A 80 -1.09 1.14 37.98
N THR A 81 -0.08 2.01 37.91
CA THR A 81 0.09 3.12 38.87
C THR A 81 -0.43 4.47 38.36
N PHE A 82 -0.85 4.53 37.10
CA PHE A 82 -1.33 5.75 36.45
C PHE A 82 -2.63 6.27 37.09
N LYS A 83 -2.70 7.58 37.32
CA LYS A 83 -3.88 8.26 37.86
C LYS A 83 -4.37 9.32 36.89
N ALA A 84 -5.50 9.07 36.23
CA ALA A 84 -6.15 10.04 35.32
C ALA A 84 -6.56 11.36 36.00
N SER A 85 -6.74 11.35 37.33
CA SER A 85 -7.05 12.53 38.15
C SER A 85 -5.83 13.32 38.60
N ALA A 86 -4.62 12.88 38.27
CA ALA A 86 -3.40 13.63 38.58
C ALA A 86 -3.35 14.92 37.74
N LYS A 87 -2.66 15.95 38.28
CA LYS A 87 -2.53 17.24 37.59
C LYS A 87 -1.69 17.11 36.33
N CYS A 88 -0.56 16.41 36.41
CA CYS A 88 0.36 16.21 35.30
C CYS A 88 0.27 14.75 34.82
N ARG A 89 -0.11 14.54 33.56
CA ARG A 89 -0.20 13.21 32.93
C ARG A 89 0.59 13.20 31.63
N LEU A 90 1.47 12.22 31.49
CA LEU A 90 2.28 12.01 30.29
C LEU A 90 2.15 10.56 29.85
N CYS A 91 1.74 10.36 28.60
CA CYS A 91 1.71 9.04 28.00
C CYS A 91 2.72 8.98 26.85
N LEU A 92 3.48 7.88 26.77
CA LEU A 92 4.41 7.58 25.68
C LEU A 92 3.93 6.31 24.97
N VAL A 93 3.86 6.35 23.65
CA VAL A 93 3.56 5.18 22.82
C VAL A 93 4.85 4.71 22.18
N LEU A 94 5.18 3.44 22.40
CA LEU A 94 6.41 2.81 21.95
C LEU A 94 6.08 1.73 20.94
N GLU A 95 6.85 1.65 19.85
CA GLU A 95 6.75 0.59 18.85
C GLU A 95 8.11 -0.12 18.71
N ASN A 96 8.11 -1.45 18.83
CA ASN A 96 9.29 -2.29 18.81
C ASN A 96 10.09 -2.09 17.52
N GLY A 97 11.40 -1.85 17.67
CA GLY A 97 12.30 -1.60 16.54
C GLY A 97 12.07 -0.29 15.78
N LYS A 98 11.05 0.52 16.10
CA LYS A 98 10.75 1.79 15.42
C LYS A 98 10.87 3.01 16.34
N THR A 99 10.44 2.91 17.59
CA THR A 99 10.53 3.99 18.56
C THR A 99 11.81 3.90 19.38
N ASP A 100 12.61 4.97 19.34
CA ASP A 100 13.69 5.15 20.30
C ASP A 100 13.11 5.74 21.61
N ALA A 101 12.84 4.86 22.57
CA ALA A 101 12.24 5.23 23.86
C ALA A 101 13.09 6.27 24.61
N GLN A 102 14.42 6.21 24.48
CA GLN A 102 15.31 7.17 25.15
C GLN A 102 15.14 8.56 24.58
N LYS A 103 15.22 8.69 23.25
CA LYS A 103 15.04 9.97 22.56
C LYS A 103 13.66 10.52 22.83
N LEU A 104 12.61 9.69 22.80
CA LEU A 104 11.26 10.10 23.11
C LEU A 104 11.13 10.65 24.54
N ALA A 105 11.72 9.97 25.53
CA ALA A 105 11.73 10.43 26.92
C ALA A 105 12.53 11.72 27.13
N VAL A 106 13.64 11.91 26.41
CA VAL A 106 14.42 13.16 26.41
C VAL A 106 13.61 14.31 25.80
N SER A 107 12.97 14.08 24.64
CA SER A 107 12.11 15.07 23.99
C SER A 107 10.91 15.45 24.85
N ALA A 108 10.27 14.46 25.50
CA ALA A 108 9.19 14.71 26.45
C ALA A 108 9.67 15.54 27.66
N ALA A 109 10.83 15.22 28.23
CA ALA A 109 11.41 15.99 29.33
C ALA A 109 11.66 17.46 28.95
N LYS A 110 12.16 17.72 27.74
CA LYS A 110 12.38 19.06 27.20
C LYS A 110 11.06 19.80 26.98
N MET A 111 10.04 19.13 26.45
CA MET A 111 8.73 19.74 26.21
C MET A 111 7.99 20.10 27.50
N LEU A 112 8.22 19.37 28.60
CA LEU A 112 7.69 19.74 29.91
C LEU A 112 8.22 21.09 30.41
N ASP A 113 9.41 21.53 29.96
CA ASP A 113 9.98 22.84 30.32
C ASP A 113 9.37 24.01 29.53
N SER A 114 8.56 23.74 28.50
CA SER A 114 7.88 24.79 27.70
C SER A 114 6.79 25.53 28.47
N GLY A 115 6.31 24.99 29.58
CA GLY A 115 5.20 25.55 30.36
C GLY A 115 3.81 25.44 29.69
N GLN A 116 3.71 24.78 28.54
CA GLN A 116 2.43 24.56 27.86
C GLN A 116 1.52 23.62 28.68
N GLU A 117 0.24 23.96 28.80
CA GLU A 117 -0.74 23.17 29.55
C GLU A 117 -1.03 21.80 28.93
N SER A 118 -0.88 21.66 27.61
CA SER A 118 -0.97 20.36 26.92
C SER A 118 -0.22 20.42 25.60
N TRP A 119 0.32 19.28 25.17
CA TRP A 119 1.03 19.16 23.89
C TRP A 119 1.04 17.72 23.39
N THR A 120 1.40 17.56 22.11
CA THR A 120 1.60 16.27 21.44
C THR A 120 2.91 16.30 20.69
N LEU A 121 3.62 15.18 20.70
CA LEU A 121 4.78 14.93 19.86
C LEU A 121 4.44 13.91 18.77
N PRO A 122 4.80 14.16 17.48
CA PRO A 122 4.58 13.21 16.38
C PRO A 122 5.16 11.82 16.65
N GLU A 123 6.22 11.74 17.42
CA GLU A 123 6.93 10.51 17.80
C GLU A 123 6.13 9.64 18.79
N GLY A 124 5.04 10.16 19.37
CA GLY A 124 4.12 9.39 20.22
C GLY A 124 4.12 9.76 21.70
N ALA A 125 4.49 11.00 22.07
CA ALA A 125 4.33 11.48 23.44
C ALA A 125 3.19 12.49 23.58
N PHE A 126 2.42 12.35 24.66
CA PHE A 126 1.20 13.12 24.89
C PHE A 126 1.15 13.62 26.33
N TYR A 127 1.09 14.94 26.51
CA TYR A 127 1.02 15.56 27.83
C TYR A 127 -0.27 16.37 28.01
N GLY A 128 -0.83 16.29 29.22
CA GLY A 128 -1.89 17.18 29.68
C GLY A 128 -1.75 17.52 31.15
N GLY A 129 -1.54 18.82 31.42
CA GLY A 129 -1.47 19.46 32.73
C GLY A 129 -2.76 20.20 33.16
N ALA A 130 -3.71 20.38 32.24
CA ALA A 130 -4.99 21.04 32.49
C ALA A 130 -5.99 20.15 33.26
N GLU A 131 -7.07 20.73 33.79
CA GLU A 131 -8.15 19.93 34.38
C GLU A 131 -8.72 18.91 33.36
N PRO A 132 -9.16 17.71 33.81
CA PRO A 132 -9.78 16.72 32.95
C PRO A 132 -10.88 17.31 32.07
N GLN A 133 -10.82 17.04 30.77
CA GLN A 133 -11.74 17.63 29.79
C GLN A 133 -12.89 16.67 29.45
N GLU A 134 -14.08 17.22 29.23
CA GLU A 134 -15.21 16.43 28.73
C GLU A 134 -14.97 15.99 27.28
N THR A 135 -15.31 14.72 27.01
CA THR A 135 -15.07 14.05 25.73
C THR A 135 -16.38 13.76 25.03
N ALA A 136 -16.47 14.10 23.74
CA ALA A 136 -17.47 13.59 22.81
C ALA A 136 -16.87 12.51 21.90
N VAL A 137 -17.69 11.51 21.59
CA VAL A 137 -17.37 10.48 20.61
C VAL A 137 -18.16 10.74 19.33
N LEU A 138 -17.45 10.77 18.20
CA LEU A 138 -17.99 11.11 16.88
C LEU A 138 -17.91 9.90 15.95
N PHE A 139 -18.99 9.60 15.25
CA PHE A 139 -19.04 8.50 14.28
C PHE A 139 -19.07 9.04 12.84
N PRO A 140 -18.13 8.64 11.97
CA PRO A 140 -18.08 9.11 10.59
C PRO A 140 -19.31 8.64 9.78
N GLY A 141 -19.52 9.31 8.65
CA GLY A 141 -20.57 8.96 7.70
C GLY A 141 -20.06 8.14 6.53
N GLN A 142 -20.96 7.88 5.58
CA GLN A 142 -20.60 7.28 4.29
C GLN A 142 -19.55 8.14 3.56
N GLY A 143 -18.53 7.47 3.00
CA GLY A 143 -17.35 8.07 2.39
C GLY A 143 -16.06 7.82 3.18
N ALA A 144 -16.16 7.33 4.42
CA ALA A 144 -15.02 6.95 5.25
C ALA A 144 -14.58 5.49 5.05
N GLN A 145 -15.43 4.65 4.48
CA GLN A 145 -15.16 3.21 4.33
C GLN A 145 -14.02 2.90 3.36
N TYR A 146 -13.23 1.89 3.70
CA TYR A 146 -12.24 1.24 2.83
C TYR A 146 -12.12 -0.25 3.19
N PRO A 147 -11.77 -1.14 2.23
CA PRO A 147 -11.59 -2.56 2.53
C PRO A 147 -10.48 -2.78 3.57
N GLY A 148 -10.74 -3.63 4.57
CA GLY A 148 -9.78 -3.89 5.64
C GLY A 148 -9.79 -2.89 6.79
N MET A 149 -10.73 -1.95 6.81
CA MET A 149 -10.79 -0.92 7.85
C MET A 149 -10.92 -1.49 9.26
N LEU A 150 -10.14 -0.92 10.19
CA LEU A 150 -10.10 -1.26 11.62
C LEU A 150 -9.85 -2.75 11.93
N LYS A 151 -9.29 -3.50 10.97
CA LYS A 151 -9.08 -4.95 11.05
C LYS A 151 -8.19 -5.37 12.21
N ASP A 152 -7.18 -4.57 12.56
CA ASP A 152 -6.26 -4.93 13.64
C ASP A 152 -6.96 -4.83 15.00
N ILE A 153 -7.79 -3.80 15.21
CA ILE A 153 -8.60 -3.64 16.41
C ILE A 153 -9.63 -4.77 16.53
N THR A 154 -10.32 -5.11 15.44
CA THR A 154 -11.34 -6.19 15.48
C THR A 154 -10.73 -7.57 15.70
N ARG A 155 -9.45 -7.78 15.42
CA ARG A 155 -8.75 -9.03 15.68
C ARG A 155 -8.19 -9.11 17.10
N ALA A 156 -7.66 -8.01 17.62
CA ALA A 156 -7.00 -7.99 18.91
C ALA A 156 -7.98 -8.08 20.08
N PHE A 157 -9.14 -7.40 20.00
CA PHE A 157 -10.07 -7.26 21.14
C PHE A 157 -11.34 -8.10 20.96
N SER A 158 -11.65 -8.97 21.93
CA SER A 158 -12.83 -9.87 21.88
C SER A 158 -14.15 -9.14 21.65
N PRO A 159 -14.49 -8.05 22.38
CA PRO A 159 -15.76 -7.35 22.15
C PRO A 159 -15.90 -6.78 20.72
N ALA A 160 -14.80 -6.33 20.14
CA ALA A 160 -14.74 -5.84 18.77
C ALA A 160 -14.90 -6.99 17.77
N MET A 161 -14.20 -8.10 17.99
CA MET A 161 -14.28 -9.31 17.18
C MET A 161 -15.70 -9.87 17.13
N GLU A 162 -16.35 -10.03 18.28
CA GLU A 162 -17.71 -10.57 18.38
C GLU A 162 -18.73 -9.68 17.65
N THR A 163 -18.57 -8.36 17.78
CA THR A 163 -19.42 -7.37 17.13
C THR A 163 -19.26 -7.41 15.61
N ALA A 164 -18.02 -7.41 15.13
CA ALA A 164 -17.71 -7.55 13.72
C ALA A 164 -18.18 -8.91 13.16
N ALA A 165 -18.02 -10.01 13.91
CA ALA A 165 -18.44 -11.34 13.51
C ALA A 165 -19.97 -11.48 13.42
N ARG A 166 -20.73 -10.83 14.31
CA ARG A 166 -22.20 -10.77 14.22
C ARG A 166 -22.64 -10.02 12.97
N ALA A 167 -22.09 -8.83 12.74
CA ALA A 167 -22.41 -8.03 11.56
C ALA A 167 -21.99 -8.72 10.26
N ALA A 168 -20.84 -9.42 10.25
CA ALA A 168 -20.31 -10.13 9.10
C ALA A 168 -21.25 -11.20 8.53
N ARG A 169 -22.20 -11.70 9.35
CA ARG A 169 -23.22 -12.68 8.95
C ARG A 169 -24.33 -12.06 8.10
N LEU A 170 -24.50 -10.75 8.10
CA LEU A 170 -25.50 -10.10 7.26
C LEU A 170 -25.23 -10.40 5.78
N GLU A 171 -26.30 -10.68 5.03
CA GLU A 171 -26.23 -10.82 3.59
C GLU A 171 -26.68 -9.51 2.94
N VAL A 172 -25.81 -8.94 2.11
CA VAL A 172 -26.04 -7.71 1.37
C VAL A 172 -25.77 -8.00 -0.10
N LYS A 173 -26.79 -7.83 -0.95
CA LYS A 173 -26.70 -8.05 -2.40
C LYS A 173 -26.08 -9.40 -2.80
N GLY A 174 -26.43 -10.46 -2.07
CA GLY A 174 -25.95 -11.83 -2.36
C GLY A 174 -24.55 -12.15 -1.86
N ALA A 175 -23.89 -11.25 -1.12
CA ALA A 175 -22.62 -11.48 -0.46
C ALA A 175 -22.72 -11.31 1.06
N ARG A 176 -21.91 -12.05 1.81
CA ARG A 176 -21.76 -11.84 3.26
C ARG A 176 -21.00 -10.53 3.50
N LEU A 177 -21.49 -9.71 4.43
CA LEU A 177 -20.86 -8.43 4.77
C LEU A 177 -19.38 -8.60 5.16
N GLY A 178 -19.05 -9.69 5.86
CA GLY A 178 -17.66 -9.99 6.23
C GLY A 178 -16.71 -10.12 5.04
N ALA A 179 -17.19 -10.65 3.90
CA ALA A 179 -16.39 -10.78 2.68
C ALA A 179 -16.18 -9.43 1.98
N LEU A 180 -17.10 -8.48 2.15
CA LEU A 180 -16.96 -7.11 1.63
C LEU A 180 -16.05 -6.26 2.52
N LEU A 181 -16.15 -6.45 3.84
CA LEU A 181 -15.38 -5.70 4.82
C LEU A 181 -13.92 -6.17 4.90
N TYR A 182 -13.71 -7.49 4.92
CA TYR A 182 -12.40 -8.13 5.03
C TYR A 182 -12.19 -9.11 3.86
N PRO A 183 -12.08 -8.62 2.62
CA PRO A 183 -11.89 -9.48 1.47
C PRO A 183 -10.54 -10.20 1.53
N ALA A 184 -10.42 -11.29 0.76
CA ALA A 184 -9.15 -11.99 0.61
C ALA A 184 -8.07 -11.02 0.09
N PRO A 185 -6.87 -10.99 0.72
CA PRO A 185 -5.76 -10.18 0.23
C PRO A 185 -5.45 -10.54 -1.22
N SER A 186 -5.29 -9.54 -2.06
CA SER A 186 -4.87 -9.69 -3.45
C SER A 186 -3.69 -8.78 -3.73
N PHE A 187 -2.75 -9.22 -4.56
CA PHE A 187 -1.67 -8.37 -5.09
C PHE A 187 -2.08 -7.67 -6.39
N ASP A 188 -3.18 -8.10 -7.01
CA ASP A 188 -3.73 -7.51 -8.23
C ASP A 188 -4.51 -6.22 -7.89
N GLN A 189 -4.07 -5.10 -8.46
CA GLN A 189 -4.68 -3.78 -8.26
C GLN A 189 -6.10 -3.71 -8.83
N SER A 190 -6.41 -4.43 -9.90
CA SER A 190 -7.76 -4.49 -10.46
C SER A 190 -8.74 -5.12 -9.48
N VAL A 191 -8.31 -6.19 -8.80
CA VAL A 191 -9.09 -6.87 -7.76
C VAL A 191 -9.27 -5.95 -6.54
N LYS A 192 -8.21 -5.29 -6.07
CA LYS A 192 -8.32 -4.31 -4.96
C LYS A 192 -9.29 -3.18 -5.28
N LYS A 193 -9.22 -2.64 -6.49
CA LYS A 193 -10.12 -1.58 -6.95
C LYS A 193 -11.58 -2.07 -6.96
N ARG A 194 -11.83 -3.26 -7.50
CA ARG A 194 -13.17 -3.87 -7.50
C ARG A 194 -13.69 -4.11 -6.07
N GLN A 195 -12.86 -4.60 -5.15
CA GLN A 195 -13.23 -4.77 -3.75
C GLN A 195 -13.63 -3.43 -3.11
N ALA A 196 -12.87 -2.36 -3.36
CA ALA A 196 -13.19 -1.03 -2.88
C ALA A 196 -14.49 -0.47 -3.50
N GLU A 197 -14.72 -0.70 -4.80
CA GLU A 197 -15.95 -0.29 -5.50
C GLU A 197 -17.19 -1.02 -4.95
N LEU A 198 -17.09 -2.33 -4.68
CA LEU A 198 -18.17 -3.10 -4.08
C LEU A 198 -18.54 -2.55 -2.68
N LEU A 199 -17.55 -2.14 -1.89
CA LEU A 199 -17.79 -1.56 -0.58
C LEU A 199 -18.32 -0.12 -0.63
N LYS A 200 -18.11 0.61 -1.74
CA LYS A 200 -18.67 1.96 -1.95
C LYS A 200 -20.16 1.98 -2.24
N ASP A 201 -20.74 0.85 -2.65
CA ASP A 201 -22.18 0.74 -2.83
C ASP A 201 -22.93 1.06 -1.53
N THR A 202 -23.90 1.97 -1.57
CA THR A 202 -24.62 2.46 -0.38
C THR A 202 -25.25 1.34 0.45
N ALA A 203 -25.72 0.25 -0.18
CA ALA A 203 -26.31 -0.88 0.55
C ALA A 203 -25.26 -1.68 1.33
N ALA A 204 -24.01 -1.71 0.86
CA ALA A 204 -22.89 -2.36 1.54
C ALA A 204 -22.17 -1.43 2.52
N ALA A 205 -21.93 -0.18 2.12
CA ALA A 205 -21.14 0.80 2.87
C ALA A 205 -21.73 1.05 4.26
N GLN A 206 -23.04 1.27 4.36
CA GLN A 206 -23.69 1.62 5.62
C GLN A 206 -23.60 0.51 6.67
N PRO A 207 -24.08 -0.73 6.42
CA PRO A 207 -23.91 -1.80 7.40
C PRO A 207 -22.43 -2.13 7.68
N ALA A 208 -21.53 -1.99 6.69
CA ALA A 208 -20.10 -2.20 6.92
C ALA A 208 -19.50 -1.16 7.88
N LEU A 209 -19.85 0.13 7.71
CA LEU A 209 -19.48 1.20 8.63
C LEU A 209 -20.02 0.92 10.03
N GLY A 210 -21.31 0.56 10.15
CA GLY A 210 -21.90 0.22 11.44
C GLY A 210 -21.19 -0.92 12.17
N ALA A 211 -20.75 -1.94 11.42
CA ALA A 211 -20.01 -3.06 11.99
C ALA A 211 -18.71 -2.60 12.67
N VAL A 212 -17.91 -1.79 11.97
CA VAL A 212 -16.58 -1.38 12.46
C VAL A 212 -16.65 -0.22 13.44
N GLU A 213 -17.58 0.72 13.28
CA GLU A 213 -17.80 1.82 14.20
C GLU A 213 -18.27 1.31 15.56
N LEU A 214 -19.21 0.36 15.58
CA LEU A 214 -19.65 -0.25 16.83
C LEU A 214 -18.56 -1.12 17.46
N ALA A 215 -17.78 -1.84 16.65
CA ALA A 215 -16.63 -2.61 17.15
C ALA A 215 -15.57 -1.69 17.80
N ALA A 216 -15.24 -0.57 17.16
CA ALA A 216 -14.31 0.43 17.68
C ALA A 216 -14.83 1.08 18.97
N TRP A 217 -16.12 1.42 19.02
CA TRP A 217 -16.76 1.93 20.24
C TRP A 217 -16.67 0.92 21.38
N LYS A 218 -16.95 -0.37 21.12
CA LYS A 218 -16.84 -1.39 22.16
C LYS A 218 -15.41 -1.58 22.67
N THR A 219 -14.40 -1.37 21.83
CA THR A 219 -13.01 -1.31 22.30
C THR A 219 -12.82 -0.14 23.25
N LEU A 220 -13.22 1.09 22.90
CA LEU A 220 -13.10 2.24 23.81
C LEU A 220 -13.91 2.05 25.11
N ALA A 221 -15.08 1.42 25.02
CA ALA A 221 -15.92 1.10 26.18
C ALA A 221 -15.29 0.02 27.07
N LEU A 222 -14.53 -0.94 26.51
CA LEU A 222 -13.74 -1.91 27.27
C LEU A 222 -12.68 -1.21 28.13
N PHE A 223 -12.02 -0.19 27.59
CA PHE A 223 -11.12 0.69 28.37
C PHE A 223 -11.86 1.62 29.34
N GLY A 224 -13.19 1.54 29.44
CA GLY A 224 -13.98 2.31 30.41
C GLY A 224 -14.29 3.75 30.01
N LEU A 225 -14.12 4.14 28.74
CA LEU A 225 -14.42 5.49 28.28
C LEU A 225 -15.91 5.84 28.52
N LYS A 226 -16.14 6.94 29.23
CA LYS A 226 -17.49 7.51 29.47
C LYS A 226 -17.58 8.89 28.81
N PRO A 227 -18.10 8.99 27.57
CA PRO A 227 -18.24 10.27 26.90
C PRO A 227 -19.38 11.09 27.50
N ALA A 228 -19.24 12.41 27.44
CA ALA A 228 -20.28 13.36 27.82
C ALA A 228 -21.38 13.50 26.75
N ALA A 229 -21.06 13.20 25.50
CA ALA A 229 -22.00 13.20 24.39
C ALA A 229 -21.53 12.30 23.23
N PHE A 230 -22.48 11.93 22.38
CA PHE A 230 -22.23 11.31 21.08
C PHE A 230 -22.77 12.17 19.95
N ALA A 231 -22.15 12.06 18.78
CA ALA A 231 -22.70 12.53 17.52
C ALA A 231 -22.22 11.63 16.39
N GLY A 232 -22.89 11.69 15.25
CA GLY A 232 -22.35 11.09 14.05
C GLY A 232 -22.84 11.79 12.80
N HIS A 233 -22.02 11.76 11.77
CA HIS A 233 -22.31 12.46 10.52
C HIS A 233 -23.17 11.59 9.61
N SER A 234 -24.35 12.08 9.22
CA SER A 234 -25.29 11.35 8.37
C SER A 234 -25.57 9.92 8.90
N TYR A 235 -25.03 8.89 8.27
CA TYR A 235 -25.15 7.50 8.71
C TYR A 235 -24.63 7.29 10.14
N GLY A 236 -23.53 7.92 10.52
CA GLY A 236 -22.89 7.73 11.83
C GLY A 236 -23.81 8.09 13.01
N GLU A 237 -24.86 8.88 12.80
CA GLU A 237 -25.87 9.15 13.84
C GLU A 237 -26.58 7.87 14.31
N LEU A 238 -26.76 6.90 13.42
CA LEU A 238 -27.33 5.60 13.78
C LEU A 238 -26.38 4.81 14.69
N ALA A 239 -25.07 4.86 14.41
CA ALA A 239 -24.05 4.26 15.28
C ALA A 239 -23.95 5.00 16.62
N ALA A 240 -24.03 6.33 16.62
CA ALA A 240 -24.07 7.16 17.83
C ALA A 240 -25.25 6.80 18.75
N LEU A 241 -26.44 6.63 18.18
CA LEU A 241 -27.63 6.20 18.91
C LEU A 241 -27.46 4.78 19.47
N CYS A 242 -26.87 3.86 18.72
CA CYS A 242 -26.58 2.51 19.20
C CYS A 242 -25.57 2.52 20.35
N ALA A 243 -24.48 3.29 20.22
CA ALA A 243 -23.47 3.47 21.26
C ALA A 243 -24.06 4.07 22.55
N ALA A 244 -25.06 4.95 22.41
CA ALA A 244 -25.83 5.53 23.51
C ALA A 244 -26.98 4.64 24.02
N GLY A 245 -27.05 3.37 23.60
CA GLY A 245 -28.00 2.38 24.13
C GLY A 245 -29.42 2.44 23.53
N SER A 246 -29.61 3.15 22.41
CA SER A 246 -30.93 3.29 21.78
C SER A 246 -31.40 2.02 21.05
N PHE A 247 -30.47 1.11 20.73
CA PHE A 247 -30.73 -0.15 20.02
C PHE A 247 -29.92 -1.29 20.64
N GLN A 248 -30.38 -2.52 20.40
CA GLN A 248 -29.54 -3.72 20.54
C GLN A 248 -28.73 -3.93 19.26
N ASP A 249 -27.51 -4.48 19.36
CA ASP A 249 -26.60 -4.58 18.20
C ASP A 249 -27.22 -5.28 16.98
N ASP A 250 -27.92 -6.42 17.14
CA ASP A 250 -28.51 -7.14 15.99
C ASP A 250 -29.61 -6.32 15.31
N LYS A 251 -30.37 -5.55 16.11
CA LYS A 251 -31.41 -4.65 15.60
C LYS A 251 -30.79 -3.46 14.89
N PHE A 252 -29.70 -2.92 15.43
CA PHE A 252 -28.89 -1.90 14.79
C PHE A 252 -28.35 -2.38 13.44
N PHE A 253 -27.72 -3.56 13.38
CA PHE A 253 -27.21 -4.12 12.12
C PHE A 253 -28.30 -4.33 11.07
N ALA A 254 -29.46 -4.85 11.47
CA ALA A 254 -30.62 -4.97 10.59
C ALA A 254 -31.13 -3.62 10.10
N LEU A 255 -31.17 -2.60 10.98
CA LEU A 255 -31.60 -1.25 10.65
C LEU A 255 -30.59 -0.53 9.74
N SER A 256 -29.29 -0.73 9.93
CA SER A 256 -28.23 -0.24 9.05
C SER A 256 -28.32 -0.85 7.65
N ALA A 257 -28.56 -2.15 7.55
CA ALA A 257 -28.80 -2.82 6.27
C ALA A 257 -30.07 -2.31 5.58
N LEU A 258 -31.16 -2.10 6.34
CA LEU A 258 -32.40 -1.53 5.82
C LEU A 258 -32.18 -0.11 5.30
N ARG A 259 -31.50 0.76 6.06
CA ARG A 259 -31.19 2.13 5.63
C ARG A 259 -30.34 2.12 4.37
N GLY A 260 -29.28 1.31 4.33
CA GLY A 260 -28.43 1.16 3.15
C GLY A 260 -29.23 0.73 1.92
N ALA A 261 -30.13 -0.25 2.06
CA ALA A 261 -30.98 -0.71 0.97
C ALA A 261 -31.96 0.37 0.50
N LEU A 262 -32.64 1.07 1.40
CA LEU A 262 -33.57 2.16 1.07
C LEU A 262 -32.88 3.37 0.44
N MET A 263 -31.62 3.62 0.80
CA MET A 263 -30.79 4.71 0.28
C MET A 263 -30.02 4.33 -0.98
N SER A 264 -30.02 3.04 -1.36
CA SER A 264 -29.41 2.58 -2.59
C SER A 264 -30.31 2.84 -3.80
N GLY A 265 -29.71 3.01 -4.97
CA GLY A 265 -30.40 3.26 -6.23
C GLY A 265 -29.41 3.40 -7.37
N GLU A 266 -29.90 3.39 -8.61
CA GLU A 266 -29.07 3.62 -9.78
C GLU A 266 -28.51 5.06 -9.76
N PRO A 267 -27.18 5.24 -9.87
CA PRO A 267 -26.57 6.57 -9.88
C PRO A 267 -27.21 7.51 -10.90
N GLY A 268 -27.47 8.75 -10.50
CA GLY A 268 -28.03 9.79 -11.38
C GLY A 268 -29.56 9.76 -11.49
N THR A 269 -30.24 8.66 -11.14
CA THR A 269 -31.71 8.58 -11.22
C THR A 269 -32.42 9.35 -10.10
N ARG A 270 -31.75 9.54 -8.96
CA ARG A 270 -32.28 10.19 -7.75
C ARG A 270 -31.52 11.46 -7.38
N GLY A 271 -31.09 12.22 -8.40
CA GLY A 271 -30.28 13.42 -8.21
C GLY A 271 -28.83 13.12 -7.82
N GLY A 272 -28.08 14.17 -7.47
CA GLY A 272 -26.68 14.08 -7.07
C GLY A 272 -26.31 15.09 -5.98
N MET A 273 -25.01 15.20 -5.71
CA MET A 273 -24.47 16.11 -4.71
C MET A 273 -23.15 16.76 -5.19
N ILE A 274 -22.93 18.02 -4.80
CA ILE A 274 -21.65 18.72 -4.96
C ILE A 274 -21.18 19.26 -3.61
N ALA A 275 -19.90 19.12 -3.31
CA ALA A 275 -19.26 19.81 -2.18
C ALA A 275 -18.73 21.16 -2.66
N VAL A 276 -19.10 22.24 -1.98
CA VAL A 276 -18.75 23.62 -2.31
C VAL A 276 -17.90 24.19 -1.17
N GLN A 277 -16.76 24.79 -1.55
CA GLN A 277 -15.81 25.38 -0.62
C GLN A 277 -15.98 26.91 -0.56
N ALA A 278 -17.00 27.35 0.18
CA ALA A 278 -17.28 28.77 0.43
C ALA A 278 -18.20 28.93 1.65
N PRO A 279 -18.28 30.14 2.25
CA PRO A 279 -19.30 30.47 3.24
C PRO A 279 -20.71 30.28 2.68
N LEU A 280 -21.62 29.71 3.47
CA LEU A 280 -23.01 29.47 3.07
C LEU A 280 -23.72 30.71 2.50
N PRO A 281 -23.59 31.93 3.07
CA PRO A 281 -24.21 33.12 2.50
C PRO A 281 -23.76 33.46 1.08
N GLU A 282 -22.51 33.17 0.73
CA GLU A 282 -21.98 33.40 -0.62
C GLU A 282 -22.52 32.37 -1.61
N ILE A 283 -22.63 31.11 -1.18
CA ILE A 283 -23.25 30.04 -1.96
C ILE A 283 -24.72 30.39 -2.23
N ASP A 284 -25.49 30.75 -1.19
CA ASP A 284 -26.89 31.12 -1.31
C ASP A 284 -27.10 32.36 -2.20
N LYS A 285 -26.17 33.32 -2.17
CA LYS A 285 -26.19 34.47 -3.08
C LYS A 285 -25.97 34.03 -4.52
N ALA A 286 -24.97 33.20 -4.79
CA ALA A 286 -24.67 32.71 -6.14
C ALA A 286 -25.83 31.89 -6.73
N LEU A 287 -26.42 30.98 -5.96
CA LEU A 287 -27.55 30.17 -6.41
C LEU A 287 -28.79 31.02 -6.73
N ARG A 288 -29.08 32.05 -5.92
CA ARG A 288 -30.21 32.96 -6.15
C ARG A 288 -30.04 33.83 -7.39
N GLU A 289 -28.85 34.40 -7.60
CA GLU A 289 -28.56 35.25 -8.77
C GLU A 289 -28.71 34.47 -10.09
N GLU A 290 -28.32 33.19 -10.08
CA GLU A 290 -28.40 32.30 -11.24
C GLU A 290 -29.73 31.53 -11.35
N LYS A 291 -30.65 31.74 -10.39
CA LYS A 291 -31.94 31.02 -10.30
C LYS A 291 -31.75 29.49 -10.36
N ILE A 292 -30.80 28.98 -9.58
CA ILE A 292 -30.48 27.56 -9.49
C ILE A 292 -31.22 26.96 -8.30
N SER A 293 -31.90 25.84 -8.53
CA SER A 293 -32.74 25.18 -7.53
C SER A 293 -32.03 23.96 -6.93
N LEU A 294 -31.16 24.22 -5.95
CA LEU A 294 -30.49 23.20 -5.13
C LEU A 294 -30.85 23.37 -3.65
N VAL A 295 -30.79 22.29 -2.88
CA VAL A 295 -30.98 22.32 -1.43
C VAL A 295 -29.65 22.07 -0.72
N THR A 296 -29.48 22.67 0.46
CA THR A 296 -28.35 22.35 1.33
C THR A 296 -28.57 20.99 1.96
N ALA A 297 -27.67 20.04 1.70
CA ALA A 297 -27.70 18.69 2.25
C ALA A 297 -26.84 18.57 3.50
N ASN A 298 -25.69 19.22 3.55
CA ASN A 298 -24.80 19.18 4.71
C ASN A 298 -24.11 20.53 4.93
N LYS A 299 -24.08 20.99 6.17
CA LYS A 299 -23.24 22.10 6.63
C LYS A 299 -22.09 21.48 7.43
N ASN A 300 -20.99 21.19 6.76
CA ASN A 300 -19.90 20.36 7.32
C ASN A 300 -18.82 21.19 8.02
N ALA A 301 -18.52 22.39 7.53
CA ALA A 301 -17.57 23.31 8.11
C ALA A 301 -17.93 24.75 7.69
N PRO A 302 -17.38 25.81 8.32
CA PRO A 302 -17.70 27.19 7.96
C PRO A 302 -17.51 27.52 6.48
N LEU A 303 -16.53 26.87 5.84
CA LEU A 303 -16.21 27.02 4.42
C LEU A 303 -16.55 25.78 3.59
N GLN A 304 -17.32 24.82 4.10
CA GLN A 304 -17.67 23.61 3.35
C GLN A 304 -19.15 23.26 3.54
N THR A 305 -19.91 23.40 2.44
CA THR A 305 -21.32 23.02 2.35
C THR A 305 -21.50 22.01 1.23
N VAL A 306 -22.33 20.99 1.44
CA VAL A 306 -22.75 20.06 0.40
C VAL A 306 -24.15 20.42 -0.06
N LEU A 307 -24.30 20.60 -1.38
CA LEU A 307 -25.57 20.86 -2.05
C LEU A 307 -26.07 19.58 -2.70
N SER A 308 -27.40 19.43 -2.75
CA SER A 308 -28.07 18.32 -3.40
C SER A 308 -29.18 18.81 -4.33
N GLY A 309 -29.37 18.12 -5.45
CA GLY A 309 -30.44 18.42 -6.38
C GLY A 309 -30.38 17.61 -7.68
N LYS A 310 -31.10 18.08 -8.70
CA LYS A 310 -31.09 17.49 -10.05
C LYS A 310 -29.71 17.65 -10.68
N ILE A 311 -29.31 16.69 -11.52
CA ILE A 311 -27.97 16.68 -12.14
C ILE A 311 -27.74 17.94 -12.98
N GLU A 312 -28.76 18.38 -13.72
CA GLU A 312 -28.68 19.56 -14.58
C GLU A 312 -28.48 20.85 -13.76
N GLU A 313 -29.11 20.94 -12.59
CA GLU A 313 -28.95 22.08 -11.68
C GLU A 313 -27.57 22.07 -10.99
N LEU A 314 -27.02 20.89 -10.69
CA LEU A 314 -25.67 20.75 -10.16
C LEU A 314 -24.63 21.18 -11.20
N ASP A 315 -24.82 20.84 -12.47
CA ASP A 315 -23.93 21.25 -13.57
C ASP A 315 -23.96 22.77 -13.78
N ARG A 316 -25.16 23.36 -13.74
CA ARG A 316 -25.32 24.82 -13.74
C ARG A 316 -24.62 25.47 -12.55
N ALA A 317 -24.74 24.88 -11.35
CA ALA A 317 -24.10 25.39 -10.14
C ALA A 317 -22.58 25.35 -10.24
N LEU A 318 -22.00 24.24 -10.72
CA LEU A 318 -20.56 24.11 -10.91
C LEU A 318 -20.01 25.21 -11.83
N GLN A 319 -20.68 25.48 -12.96
CA GLN A 319 -20.29 26.54 -13.88
C GLN A 319 -20.42 27.93 -13.24
N ALA A 320 -21.54 28.19 -12.57
CA ALA A 320 -21.79 29.47 -11.89
C ALA A 320 -20.78 29.77 -10.78
N LEU A 321 -20.48 28.76 -9.95
CA LEU A 321 -19.51 28.87 -8.86
C LEU A 321 -18.09 29.02 -9.40
N SER A 322 -17.73 28.26 -10.44
CA SER A 322 -16.42 28.39 -11.10
C SER A 322 -16.19 29.78 -11.68
N LYS A 323 -17.21 30.40 -12.29
CA LYS A 323 -17.12 31.80 -12.79
C LYS A 323 -16.84 32.82 -11.68
N ARG A 324 -17.16 32.49 -10.44
CA ARG A 324 -16.95 33.31 -9.25
C ARG A 324 -15.67 32.95 -8.49
N GLY A 325 -14.87 32.00 -9.01
CA GLY A 325 -13.69 31.49 -8.33
C GLY A 325 -14.00 30.60 -7.11
N ILE A 326 -15.25 30.18 -6.93
CA ILE A 326 -15.65 29.29 -5.84
C ILE A 326 -15.41 27.84 -6.26
N LYS A 327 -14.60 27.12 -5.50
CA LYS A 327 -14.30 25.70 -5.76
C LYS A 327 -15.51 24.83 -5.41
N ALA A 328 -15.90 23.95 -6.33
CA ALA A 328 -16.95 22.97 -6.11
C ALA A 328 -16.63 21.66 -6.83
N VAL A 329 -16.95 20.52 -6.20
CA VAL A 329 -16.59 19.17 -6.67
C VAL A 329 -17.82 18.26 -6.61
N LYS A 330 -18.06 17.48 -7.67
CA LYS A 330 -19.09 16.43 -7.68
C LYS A 330 -18.74 15.29 -6.74
N LEU A 331 -19.71 14.86 -5.94
CA LEU A 331 -19.55 13.69 -5.08
C LEU A 331 -19.98 12.43 -5.82
N GLN A 332 -19.20 11.35 -5.68
CA GLN A 332 -19.54 10.03 -6.23
C GLN A 332 -20.57 9.35 -5.33
N VAL A 333 -21.85 9.72 -5.48
CA VAL A 333 -22.98 9.21 -4.71
C VAL A 333 -24.09 8.71 -5.61
N SER A 334 -24.88 7.75 -5.13
CA SER A 334 -25.99 7.15 -5.87
C SER A 334 -27.24 8.04 -5.95
N ALA A 335 -27.37 9.02 -5.06
CA ALA A 335 -28.54 9.88 -4.94
C ALA A 335 -28.20 11.23 -4.31
N GLY A 336 -29.13 12.18 -4.42
CA GLY A 336 -29.13 13.40 -3.63
C GLY A 336 -29.57 13.14 -2.18
N PHE A 337 -28.64 12.76 -1.31
CA PHE A 337 -28.96 12.51 0.10
C PHE A 337 -29.34 13.80 0.87
N HIS A 338 -30.04 13.65 2.00
CA HIS A 338 -30.45 14.77 2.86
C HIS A 338 -31.30 15.81 2.13
N SER A 339 -32.15 15.32 1.23
CA SER A 339 -32.98 16.14 0.34
C SER A 339 -34.32 15.45 0.06
N PRO A 340 -35.27 16.14 -0.61
CA PRO A 340 -36.54 15.52 -1.02
C PRO A 340 -36.39 14.28 -1.92
N PHE A 341 -35.25 14.08 -2.59
CA PHE A 341 -35.01 12.95 -3.50
C PHE A 341 -34.97 11.57 -2.80
N VAL A 342 -34.87 11.56 -1.47
CA VAL A 342 -34.86 10.34 -0.63
C VAL A 342 -36.01 10.30 0.39
N ALA A 343 -37.00 11.17 0.26
CA ALA A 343 -38.10 11.30 1.22
C ALA A 343 -39.07 10.11 1.23
N ASP A 344 -39.22 9.40 0.11
CA ASP A 344 -39.99 8.17 -0.05
C ASP A 344 -39.47 7.01 0.81
N ALA A 345 -38.20 7.04 1.24
CA ALA A 345 -37.65 6.05 2.15
C ALA A 345 -38.12 6.24 3.60
N LYS A 346 -38.56 7.45 3.98
CA LYS A 346 -38.91 7.80 5.36
C LYS A 346 -39.94 6.85 5.99
N PRO A 347 -41.08 6.51 5.35
CA PRO A 347 -42.09 5.65 5.97
C PRO A 347 -41.54 4.25 6.29
N ARG A 348 -40.83 3.63 5.33
CA ARG A 348 -40.25 2.29 5.51
C ARG A 348 -39.14 2.29 6.56
N PHE A 349 -38.36 3.37 6.63
CA PHE A 349 -37.33 3.49 7.66
C PHE A 349 -37.93 3.70 9.06
N ALA A 350 -39.01 4.49 9.17
CA ALA A 350 -39.75 4.67 10.43
C ALA A 350 -40.31 3.33 10.96
N GLU A 351 -40.89 2.50 10.08
CA GLU A 351 -41.29 1.13 10.45
C GLU A 351 -40.11 0.28 10.95
N GLY A 352 -38.96 0.43 10.31
CA GLY A 352 -37.71 -0.21 10.72
C GLY A 352 -37.26 0.20 12.12
N ILE A 353 -37.33 1.49 12.45
CA ILE A 353 -36.99 2.03 13.78
C ILE A 353 -37.93 1.45 14.85
N VAL A 354 -39.22 1.35 14.57
CA VAL A 354 -40.20 0.74 15.49
C VAL A 354 -39.88 -0.74 15.73
N LYS A 355 -39.58 -1.51 14.67
CA LYS A 355 -39.18 -2.92 14.76
C LYS A 355 -37.83 -3.14 15.46
N ALA A 356 -36.99 -2.11 15.48
CA ALA A 356 -35.71 -2.10 16.19
C ALA A 356 -35.87 -1.80 17.69
N GLU A 357 -37.10 -1.56 18.17
CA GLU A 357 -37.41 -1.31 19.58
C GLU A 357 -36.60 -0.14 20.15
N PHE A 358 -36.64 0.99 19.44
CA PHE A 358 -35.91 2.21 19.79
C PHE A 358 -36.14 2.63 21.25
N LYS A 359 -35.06 2.91 21.97
CA LYS A 359 -35.07 3.50 23.31
C LYS A 359 -34.42 4.89 23.28
N PRO A 360 -34.89 5.85 24.11
CA PRO A 360 -34.20 7.12 24.26
C PRO A 360 -32.74 6.91 24.69
N PRO A 361 -31.79 7.68 24.15
CA PRO A 361 -30.38 7.49 24.44
C PRO A 361 -30.05 7.81 25.90
N VAL A 362 -29.20 6.99 26.54
CA VAL A 362 -28.83 7.17 27.96
C VAL A 362 -27.73 8.21 28.16
N VAL A 363 -26.98 8.52 27.10
CA VAL A 363 -26.01 9.62 27.01
C VAL A 363 -26.49 10.57 25.91
N PRO A 364 -26.38 11.90 26.05
CA PRO A 364 -26.84 12.84 25.03
C PRO A 364 -26.27 12.53 23.64
N VAL A 365 -27.15 12.31 22.66
CA VAL A 365 -26.80 12.20 21.24
C VAL A 365 -27.29 13.45 20.54
N TYR A 366 -26.42 14.17 19.83
CA TYR A 366 -26.83 15.36 19.07
C TYR A 366 -27.37 14.95 17.71
N ALA A 367 -28.58 15.38 17.38
CA ALA A 367 -29.26 14.99 16.16
C ALA A 367 -28.80 15.84 14.96
N ASN A 368 -28.57 15.21 13.80
CA ASN A 368 -28.12 15.90 12.59
C ASN A 368 -29.10 16.97 12.12
N LYS A 369 -30.40 16.74 12.29
CA LYS A 369 -31.47 17.63 11.81
C LYS A 369 -31.62 18.89 12.66
N THR A 370 -31.50 18.78 13.98
CA THR A 370 -31.84 19.86 14.93
C THR A 370 -30.61 20.52 15.56
N ALA A 371 -29.44 19.90 15.42
CA ALA A 371 -28.21 20.25 16.13
C ALA A 371 -28.35 20.28 17.67
N ALA A 372 -29.41 19.65 18.20
CA ALA A 372 -29.70 19.56 19.61
C ALA A 372 -29.71 18.09 20.07
N PRO A 373 -29.54 17.83 21.37
CA PRO A 373 -29.71 16.49 21.92
C PRO A 373 -31.08 15.89 21.56
N TYR A 374 -31.11 14.59 21.29
CA TYR A 374 -32.36 13.84 21.17
C TYR A 374 -33.22 14.01 22.45
N PRO A 375 -34.55 14.15 22.31
CA PRO A 375 -35.45 14.25 23.45
C PRO A 375 -35.52 12.91 24.22
N HIS A 376 -36.21 12.91 25.36
CA HIS A 376 -36.45 11.68 26.13
C HIS A 376 -37.68 10.89 25.66
N ASP A 377 -38.50 11.45 24.76
CA ASP A 377 -39.67 10.75 24.20
C ASP A 377 -39.26 9.90 22.99
N ALA A 378 -39.49 8.59 23.09
CA ALA A 378 -39.04 7.62 22.07
C ALA A 378 -39.72 7.85 20.71
N ALA A 379 -40.98 8.28 20.68
CA ALA A 379 -41.70 8.55 19.43
C ALA A 379 -41.13 9.78 18.73
N ALA A 380 -40.87 10.87 19.48
CA ALA A 380 -40.20 12.06 18.97
C ALA A 380 -38.79 11.74 18.47
N CYS A 381 -38.02 10.91 19.18
CA CYS A 381 -36.71 10.46 18.69
C CYS A 381 -36.82 9.70 17.36
N ALA A 382 -37.76 8.75 17.26
CA ALA A 382 -37.97 7.98 16.04
C ALA A 382 -38.38 8.88 14.87
N GLU A 383 -39.22 9.89 15.11
CA GLU A 383 -39.61 10.87 14.10
C GLU A 383 -38.41 11.70 13.62
N ILE A 384 -37.59 12.20 14.55
CA ILE A 384 -36.37 12.96 14.23
C ILE A 384 -35.42 12.12 13.38
N LEU A 385 -35.14 10.88 13.79
CA LEU A 385 -34.25 9.97 13.07
C LEU A 385 -34.81 9.60 11.70
N ALA A 386 -36.12 9.34 11.59
CA ALA A 386 -36.74 9.05 10.29
C ALA A 386 -36.70 10.26 9.35
N ALA A 387 -36.96 11.46 9.87
CA ALA A 387 -36.91 12.70 9.09
C ALA A 387 -35.49 13.07 8.65
N GLN A 388 -34.46 12.60 9.34
CA GLN A 388 -33.06 12.87 9.03
C GLN A 388 -32.65 12.51 7.60
N LEU A 389 -33.20 11.43 7.05
CA LEU A 389 -32.87 10.98 5.69
C LEU A 389 -33.07 12.08 4.63
N ALA A 390 -34.10 12.90 4.80
CA ALA A 390 -34.50 13.95 3.87
C ALA A 390 -34.30 15.38 4.43
N SER A 391 -33.56 15.51 5.53
CA SER A 391 -33.26 16.80 6.17
C SER A 391 -31.76 17.10 6.11
N PRO A 392 -31.36 18.39 6.07
CA PRO A 392 -29.95 18.77 6.09
C PRO A 392 -29.23 18.27 7.35
N VAL A 393 -27.94 17.98 7.22
CA VAL A 393 -27.03 17.70 8.34
C VAL A 393 -26.41 18.99 8.84
N GLU A 394 -26.78 19.41 10.05
CA GLU A 394 -26.35 20.63 10.74
C GLU A 394 -25.06 20.40 11.57
N PHE A 395 -24.02 19.81 10.97
CA PHE A 395 -22.82 19.37 11.70
C PHE A 395 -22.04 20.53 12.36
N VAL A 396 -21.93 21.69 11.69
CA VAL A 396 -21.33 22.91 12.30
C VAL A 396 -22.03 23.24 13.62
N ALA A 397 -23.35 23.35 13.59
CA ALA A 397 -24.13 23.72 14.77
C ALA A 397 -24.07 22.64 15.87
N MET A 398 -23.98 21.35 15.50
CA MET A 398 -23.80 20.27 16.48
C MET A 398 -22.49 20.42 17.26
N ILE A 399 -21.37 20.63 16.56
CA ILE A 399 -20.06 20.77 17.19
C ILE A 399 -19.99 22.05 18.03
N GLU A 400 -20.55 23.16 17.54
CA GLU A 400 -20.63 24.41 18.30
C GLU A 400 -21.50 24.26 19.56
N ALA A 401 -22.61 23.54 19.48
CA ALA A 401 -23.47 23.28 20.63
C ALA A 401 -22.82 22.35 21.67
N MET A 402 -22.05 21.35 21.23
CA MET A 402 -21.21 20.54 22.13
C MET A 402 -20.12 21.39 22.80
N TYR A 403 -19.44 22.24 22.03
CA TYR A 403 -18.41 23.13 22.55
C TYR A 403 -18.96 24.12 23.58
N ALA A 404 -20.12 24.72 23.29
CA ALA A 404 -20.82 25.64 24.20
C ALA A 404 -21.21 24.98 25.53
N ARG A 405 -21.41 23.65 25.53
CA ARG A 405 -21.69 22.85 26.74
C ARG A 405 -20.46 22.57 27.61
N GLY A 406 -19.26 22.79 27.09
CA GLY A 406 -17.99 22.55 27.82
C GLY A 406 -17.16 21.39 27.28
N ILE A 407 -17.62 20.69 26.25
CA ILE A 407 -16.87 19.60 25.61
C ILE A 407 -15.66 20.18 24.87
N ARG A 408 -14.48 19.58 25.06
CA ARG A 408 -13.22 20.03 24.45
C ARG A 408 -12.45 18.94 23.73
N VAL A 409 -12.77 17.68 24.01
CA VAL A 409 -12.14 16.51 23.37
C VAL A 409 -13.13 15.85 22.44
N PHE A 410 -12.75 15.63 21.19
CA PHE A 410 -13.58 14.99 20.16
C PHE A 410 -12.83 13.80 19.57
N VAL A 411 -13.38 12.60 19.73
CA VAL A 411 -12.75 11.36 19.24
C VAL A 411 -13.55 10.78 18.09
N GLU A 412 -12.99 10.77 16.89
CA GLU A 412 -13.57 10.08 15.75
C GLU A 412 -13.37 8.56 15.89
N THR A 413 -14.48 7.86 16.12
CA THR A 413 -14.56 6.42 16.41
C THR A 413 -15.09 5.70 15.18
N GLY A 414 -14.22 5.50 14.21
CA GLY A 414 -14.53 4.87 12.93
C GLY A 414 -13.34 5.00 11.98
N PRO A 415 -13.50 4.57 10.72
CA PRO A 415 -12.42 4.64 9.74
C PRO A 415 -12.07 6.08 9.32
N GLY A 416 -10.79 6.35 9.10
CA GLY A 416 -10.30 7.65 8.64
C GLY A 416 -10.37 8.78 9.67
N ALA A 417 -9.99 9.99 9.27
CA ALA A 417 -9.97 11.19 10.12
C ALA A 417 -10.76 12.36 9.51
N ARG A 418 -11.87 12.08 8.81
CA ARG A 418 -12.62 13.13 8.11
C ARG A 418 -13.29 14.07 9.09
N LEU A 419 -13.98 13.55 10.11
CA LEU A 419 -14.66 14.38 11.10
C LEU A 419 -13.68 15.16 11.96
N THR A 420 -12.50 14.61 12.23
CA THR A 420 -11.40 15.27 12.93
C THR A 420 -11.07 16.59 12.25
N GLY A 421 -10.81 16.57 10.93
CA GLY A 421 -10.54 17.79 10.17
C GLY A 421 -11.73 18.75 10.09
N LEU A 422 -12.97 18.26 10.11
CA LEU A 422 -14.16 19.13 10.18
C LEU A 422 -14.27 19.84 11.53
N VAL A 423 -14.04 19.12 12.63
CA VAL A 423 -14.05 19.70 13.98
C VAL A 423 -12.97 20.78 14.10
N ASP A 424 -11.75 20.50 13.63
CA ASP A 424 -10.65 21.48 13.61
C ASP A 424 -11.02 22.74 12.82
N ALA A 425 -11.68 22.57 11.67
CA ALA A 425 -12.14 23.70 10.86
C ALA A 425 -13.27 24.51 11.52
N ILE A 426 -14.21 23.84 12.21
CA ILE A 426 -15.33 24.49 12.92
C ILE A 426 -14.84 25.26 14.14
N LEU A 427 -13.92 24.67 14.90
CA LEU A 427 -13.41 25.21 16.16
C LEU A 427 -12.08 25.93 16.00
N SER A 428 -11.71 26.30 14.78
CA SER A 428 -10.50 27.05 14.49
C SER A 428 -10.41 28.31 15.37
N GLY A 429 -9.25 28.51 15.99
CA GLY A 429 -9.00 29.60 16.95
C GLY A 429 -9.60 29.39 18.35
N LYS A 430 -10.28 28.27 18.63
CA LYS A 430 -10.79 27.92 19.96
C LYS A 430 -9.98 26.73 20.53
N PRO A 431 -9.61 26.70 21.82
CA PRO A 431 -8.92 25.54 22.40
C PRO A 431 -9.78 24.28 22.34
N HIS A 432 -9.29 23.21 21.71
CA HIS A 432 -9.92 21.89 21.63
C HIS A 432 -8.87 20.83 21.24
N ALA A 433 -9.24 19.55 21.34
CA ALA A 433 -8.48 18.43 20.81
C ALA A 433 -9.40 17.52 19.99
N ALA A 434 -9.08 17.32 18.71
CA ALA A 434 -9.74 16.34 17.86
C ALA A 434 -8.72 15.31 17.35
N PHE A 435 -9.09 14.02 17.33
CA PHE A 435 -8.26 12.95 16.78
C PHE A 435 -9.10 11.70 16.45
N SER A 436 -8.55 10.84 15.61
CA SER A 436 -9.19 9.60 15.12
C SER A 436 -8.48 8.34 15.64
N LEU A 437 -9.23 7.24 15.70
CA LEU A 437 -8.71 5.89 15.90
C LEU A 437 -8.01 5.30 14.67
N ASP A 438 -8.15 5.93 13.50
CA ASP A 438 -7.65 5.45 12.21
C ASP A 438 -7.25 6.63 11.31
N ALA A 439 -6.41 7.51 11.84
CA ALA A 439 -6.00 8.72 11.13
C ALA A 439 -5.25 8.43 9.83
N SER A 440 -4.59 7.27 9.75
CA SER A 440 -3.84 6.82 8.57
C SER A 440 -4.70 6.10 7.53
N SER A 441 -5.99 5.84 7.81
CA SER A 441 -6.87 5.04 6.95
C SER A 441 -6.25 3.68 6.58
N GLY A 442 -5.72 3.00 7.60
CA GLY A 442 -5.10 1.68 7.47
C GLY A 442 -3.68 1.66 6.89
N ALA A 443 -3.04 2.82 6.68
CA ALA A 443 -1.65 2.87 6.22
C ALA A 443 -0.64 2.55 7.35
N LYS A 444 -1.00 2.78 8.60
CA LYS A 444 -0.26 2.38 9.81
C LYS A 444 -0.99 1.25 10.52
N SER A 445 -0.31 0.61 11.47
CA SER A 445 -0.94 -0.38 12.35
C SER A 445 -2.14 0.24 13.08
N GLY A 446 -3.30 -0.40 13.00
CA GLY A 446 -4.50 0.06 13.71
C GLY A 446 -4.33 -0.01 15.24
N LEU A 447 -3.46 -0.90 15.73
CA LEU A 447 -3.13 -0.99 17.16
C LEU A 447 -2.25 0.19 17.61
N LEU A 448 -1.37 0.69 16.74
CA LEU A 448 -0.59 1.89 17.02
C LEU A 448 -1.49 3.13 17.11
N GLU A 449 -2.44 3.28 16.19
CA GLU A 449 -3.35 4.42 16.21
C GLU A 449 -4.32 4.36 17.41
N LEU A 450 -4.80 3.17 17.76
CA LEU A 450 -5.55 2.96 19.00
C LEU A 450 -4.71 3.31 20.23
N ALA A 451 -3.44 2.87 20.30
CA ALA A 451 -2.54 3.18 21.41
C ALA A 451 -2.38 4.69 21.59
N ARG A 452 -2.19 5.42 20.48
CA ARG A 452 -2.07 6.88 20.45
C ARG A 452 -3.36 7.55 20.89
N ALA A 453 -4.52 7.05 20.47
CA ALA A 453 -5.81 7.58 20.90
C ALA A 453 -6.06 7.38 22.41
N LEU A 454 -5.77 6.19 22.94
CA LEU A 454 -5.89 5.89 24.37
C LEU A 454 -4.90 6.71 25.21
N ALA A 455 -3.66 6.85 24.75
CA ALA A 455 -2.65 7.71 25.36
C ALA A 455 -3.08 9.17 25.34
N ARG A 456 -3.63 9.66 24.23
CA ARG A 456 -4.13 11.03 24.12
C ARG A 456 -5.30 11.27 25.07
N LEU A 457 -6.29 10.38 25.09
CA LEU A 457 -7.43 10.44 26.02
C LEU A 457 -6.99 10.46 27.48
N SER A 458 -6.07 9.55 27.84
CA SER A 458 -5.54 9.45 29.21
C SER A 458 -4.77 10.70 29.61
N SER A 459 -3.94 11.27 28.72
CA SER A 459 -3.21 12.51 28.98
C SER A 459 -4.14 13.71 29.19
N LEU A 460 -5.31 13.72 28.53
CA LEU A 460 -6.34 14.75 28.66
C LEU A 460 -7.29 14.50 29.86
N GLY A 461 -7.05 13.45 30.64
CA GLY A 461 -7.78 13.17 31.88
C GLY A 461 -8.99 12.25 31.74
N ALA A 462 -9.19 11.61 30.58
CA ALA A 462 -10.20 10.55 30.48
C ALA A 462 -9.85 9.41 31.45
N LYS A 463 -10.84 8.96 32.22
CA LYS A 463 -10.69 7.86 33.18
C LYS A 463 -10.74 6.52 32.44
N LEU A 464 -9.60 6.08 31.92
CA LEU A 464 -9.45 4.82 31.22
C LEU A 464 -8.76 3.77 32.08
N ASP A 465 -9.22 2.53 31.96
CA ASP A 465 -8.54 1.35 32.50
C ASP A 465 -7.51 0.84 31.49
N LEU A 466 -6.31 1.43 31.53
CA LEU A 466 -5.21 1.03 30.66
C LEU A 466 -4.65 -0.37 30.96
N SER A 467 -5.08 -1.03 32.05
CA SER A 467 -4.67 -2.41 32.33
C SER A 467 -5.27 -3.41 31.33
N GLN A 468 -6.34 -3.04 30.61
CA GLN A 468 -6.94 -3.84 29.53
C GLN A 468 -6.07 -3.93 28.26
N TRP A 469 -4.94 -3.22 28.20
CA TRP A 469 -4.08 -3.16 27.00
C TRP A 469 -3.42 -4.50 26.67
N GLU A 470 -2.91 -5.20 27.68
CA GLU A 470 -2.31 -6.52 27.56
C GLU A 470 -2.49 -7.31 28.85
N LEU A 471 -2.35 -8.63 28.77
CA LEU A 471 -2.32 -9.47 29.95
C LEU A 471 -1.04 -9.29 30.77
N PRO A 472 -1.05 -9.70 32.05
CA PRO A 472 0.16 -9.86 32.82
C PRO A 472 1.16 -10.79 32.13
N LEU A 473 2.33 -10.25 31.76
CA LEU A 473 3.48 -11.08 31.39
C LEU A 473 3.81 -12.04 32.55
N PRO A 474 4.08 -13.33 32.27
CA PRO A 474 4.57 -14.24 33.30
C PRO A 474 5.88 -13.67 33.87
N GLU A 475 6.03 -13.74 35.20
CA GLU A 475 7.28 -13.32 35.81
C GLU A 475 8.43 -14.14 35.22
N PRO A 476 9.57 -13.52 34.90
CA PRO A 476 10.71 -14.27 34.40
C PRO A 476 11.05 -15.35 35.41
N GLU A 477 11.01 -16.61 34.99
CA GLU A 477 11.44 -17.71 35.85
C GLU A 477 12.84 -17.38 36.35
N LYS A 478 12.99 -17.25 37.68
CA LYS A 478 14.31 -17.18 38.29
C LYS A 478 15.04 -18.40 37.78
N SER A 479 16.09 -18.21 36.97
CA SER A 479 16.85 -19.35 36.51
C SER A 479 17.40 -20.03 37.75
N ASN A 480 16.86 -21.19 38.08
CA ASN A 480 17.57 -22.12 38.93
C ASN A 480 18.85 -22.38 38.14
N GLY A 481 20.02 -22.05 38.71
CA GLY A 481 21.32 -22.14 38.02
C GLY A 481 21.68 -23.54 37.46
N TYR A 482 20.76 -24.49 37.57
CA TYR A 482 20.79 -25.84 37.01
C TYR A 482 20.01 -26.00 35.70
N VAL A 483 19.29 -24.97 35.22
CA VAL A 483 18.58 -25.01 33.93
C VAL A 483 19.48 -24.39 32.87
N MET A 484 20.09 -25.24 32.04
CA MET A 484 20.90 -24.83 30.89
C MET A 484 20.07 -24.97 29.62
N GLN A 485 19.79 -23.86 28.92
CA GLN A 485 19.25 -23.92 27.57
C GLN A 485 20.31 -24.46 26.60
N LEU A 486 19.98 -25.55 25.90
CA LEU A 486 20.82 -26.09 24.85
C LEU A 486 20.54 -25.35 23.53
N THR A 487 21.40 -24.41 23.16
CA THR A 487 21.40 -23.81 21.82
C THR A 487 22.53 -24.40 20.98
N GLY A 488 22.43 -24.32 19.65
CA GLY A 488 23.47 -24.78 18.72
C GLY A 488 24.84 -24.11 18.89
N SER A 489 24.93 -23.07 19.73
CA SER A 489 26.14 -22.38 20.17
C SER A 489 26.96 -23.16 21.21
N ASN A 490 26.42 -24.23 21.78
CA ASN A 490 27.09 -25.07 22.79
C ASN A 490 28.13 -26.04 22.18
N TYR A 491 28.74 -25.67 21.06
CA TYR A 491 29.82 -26.43 20.45
C TYR A 491 31.05 -26.41 21.37
N ARG A 492 31.31 -27.52 22.04
CA ARG A 492 32.60 -27.79 22.67
C ARG A 492 33.54 -28.35 21.61
N THR A 493 34.73 -27.79 21.49
CA THR A 493 35.82 -28.36 20.69
C THR A 493 36.01 -29.84 21.07
N PRO A 494 36.19 -30.75 20.10
CA PRO A 494 36.41 -32.16 20.39
C PRO A 494 37.61 -32.29 21.34
N ARG A 495 37.36 -32.78 22.56
CA ARG A 495 38.45 -33.16 23.45
C ARG A 495 39.18 -34.31 22.75
N GLN A 496 40.50 -34.18 22.55
CA GLN A 496 41.31 -35.28 22.05
C GLN A 496 41.01 -36.53 22.89
N ALA A 497 40.59 -37.60 22.22
CA ALA A 497 40.34 -38.86 22.89
C ALA A 497 41.63 -39.27 23.62
N PRO A 498 41.56 -39.67 24.90
CA PRO A 498 42.71 -40.25 25.57
C PRO A 498 43.20 -41.44 24.73
N PRO A 499 44.53 -41.69 24.67
CA PRO A 499 45.06 -42.78 23.88
C PRO A 499 44.40 -44.10 24.30
N LEU A 500 43.95 -44.86 23.30
CA LEU A 500 43.32 -46.16 23.51
C LEU A 500 44.25 -47.04 24.36
N PRO A 501 43.74 -47.71 25.40
CA PRO A 501 44.55 -48.68 26.13
C PRO A 501 45.05 -49.75 25.16
N LYS A 502 46.33 -50.11 25.30
CA LYS A 502 46.94 -51.18 24.51
C LYS A 502 46.12 -52.45 24.70
N LEU A 503 45.57 -52.96 23.60
CA LEU A 503 44.95 -54.27 23.55
C LEU A 503 46.06 -55.33 23.70
N ASP A 504 46.03 -56.06 24.81
CA ASP A 504 46.72 -57.34 24.90
C ASP A 504 46.12 -58.34 23.91
N ALA A 505 46.94 -59.30 23.49
CA ALA A 505 46.71 -60.23 22.39
C ALA A 505 45.41 -61.07 22.53
N PRO A 506 44.87 -61.62 21.42
CA PRO A 506 43.48 -62.06 21.33
C PRO A 506 43.20 -63.33 22.13
N ALA A 507 42.26 -63.25 23.07
CA ALA A 507 41.59 -64.41 23.63
C ALA A 507 40.38 -64.79 22.75
N ALA A 508 40.14 -66.10 22.63
CA ALA A 508 39.31 -66.79 21.65
C ALA A 508 37.89 -66.22 21.41
N GLN A 509 37.47 -66.26 20.14
CA GLN A 509 36.12 -65.90 19.67
C GLN A 509 35.02 -66.79 20.29
N PRO A 510 33.99 -66.21 20.94
CA PRO A 510 32.74 -66.91 21.20
C PRO A 510 31.86 -66.94 19.93
N GLN A 511 31.34 -68.13 19.63
CA GLN A 511 30.45 -68.40 18.49
C GLN A 511 29.12 -67.62 18.58
N ALA A 512 28.62 -67.19 17.42
CA ALA A 512 27.34 -66.51 17.27
C ALA A 512 26.16 -67.42 17.63
N PRO A 513 25.19 -66.98 18.47
CA PRO A 513 23.94 -67.70 18.65
C PRO A 513 23.02 -67.53 17.43
N ALA A 514 22.48 -68.67 17.00
CA ALA A 514 21.58 -68.81 15.85
C ALA A 514 20.22 -68.13 16.08
N TYR A 515 19.71 -67.53 15.02
CA TYR A 515 18.38 -66.94 14.93
C TYR A 515 17.29 -68.04 14.99
N LEU A 516 16.35 -67.92 15.94
CA LEU A 516 15.15 -68.76 16.00
C LEU A 516 13.92 -67.91 15.58
N PRO A 517 13.08 -68.39 14.65
CA PRO A 517 11.88 -67.68 14.23
C PRO A 517 10.76 -67.83 15.28
N PRO A 518 9.91 -66.80 15.50
CA PRO A 518 8.76 -66.93 16.37
C PRO A 518 7.69 -67.83 15.73
N THR A 519 7.29 -68.85 16.49
CA THR A 519 6.18 -69.77 16.24
C THR A 519 4.86 -69.16 16.71
N GLY A 520 3.76 -69.62 16.08
CA GLY A 520 2.50 -68.89 15.99
C GLY A 520 1.60 -68.89 17.22
N PHE A 521 0.65 -67.95 17.20
CA PHE A 521 -0.55 -67.98 18.03
C PHE A 521 -1.71 -68.59 17.24
N ALA A 522 -2.33 -69.59 17.86
CA ALA A 522 -3.43 -70.39 17.32
C ALA A 522 -4.76 -69.61 17.27
N ALA A 523 -5.56 -69.95 16.26
CA ALA A 523 -6.91 -69.43 16.03
C ALA A 523 -7.93 -69.96 17.05
N LEU A 524 -8.95 -69.14 17.36
CA LEU A 524 -10.21 -69.55 17.97
C LEU A 524 -11.36 -69.49 16.92
N PRO A 525 -12.37 -70.37 17.02
CA PRO A 525 -13.33 -70.68 15.94
C PRO A 525 -14.50 -69.67 15.79
N PRO A 526 -15.28 -69.73 14.70
CA PRO A 526 -16.18 -68.68 14.27
C PRO A 526 -17.58 -68.78 14.92
N GLN A 527 -18.19 -67.62 15.23
CA GLN A 527 -19.63 -67.50 15.41
C GLN A 527 -20.24 -66.76 14.24
N VAL A 528 -21.21 -67.40 13.58
CA VAL A 528 -22.00 -66.86 12.48
C VAL A 528 -23.42 -66.58 12.99
N SER A 529 -23.95 -65.42 12.63
CA SER A 529 -25.36 -65.09 12.29
C SER A 529 -25.68 -63.67 12.77
N ALA A 530 -26.51 -62.85 12.14
CA ALA A 530 -27.03 -62.74 10.79
C ALA A 530 -27.59 -61.31 10.73
N GLY A 531 -27.30 -60.55 9.68
CA GLY A 531 -27.73 -59.15 9.53
C GLY A 531 -27.24 -58.60 8.19
N GLY A 532 -27.69 -59.25 7.11
CA GLY A 532 -27.22 -59.01 5.75
C GLY A 532 -27.67 -57.68 5.17
N ASN A 533 -26.85 -57.21 4.23
CA ASN A 533 -27.09 -56.18 3.20
C ASN A 533 -26.64 -54.72 3.41
N SER A 534 -26.14 -54.29 4.58
CA SER A 534 -25.51 -52.95 4.71
C SER A 534 -24.00 -52.99 4.86
N LEU A 535 -23.46 -53.97 5.58
CA LEU A 535 -22.01 -54.14 5.74
C LEU A 535 -21.33 -54.61 4.46
N GLN A 536 -21.99 -55.45 3.65
CA GLN A 536 -21.46 -55.90 2.36
C GLN A 536 -21.39 -54.76 1.33
N SER A 537 -22.39 -53.86 1.27
CA SER A 537 -22.33 -52.71 0.38
C SER A 537 -21.24 -51.71 0.81
N LEU A 538 -21.01 -51.58 2.12
CA LEU A 538 -19.95 -50.74 2.67
C LEU A 538 -18.57 -51.34 2.39
N GLN A 539 -18.41 -52.66 2.57
CA GLN A 539 -17.20 -53.39 2.22
C GLN A 539 -16.91 -53.31 0.71
N ASP A 540 -17.93 -53.47 -0.15
CA ASP A 540 -17.80 -53.34 -1.60
C ASP A 540 -17.51 -51.91 -2.06
N SER A 541 -17.98 -50.91 -1.31
CA SER A 541 -17.64 -49.49 -1.57
C SER A 541 -16.21 -49.17 -1.13
N MET A 542 -15.74 -49.73 -0.02
CA MET A 542 -14.34 -49.59 0.41
C MET A 542 -13.39 -50.33 -0.52
N ASN A 543 -13.76 -51.54 -0.97
CA ASN A 543 -12.96 -52.30 -1.92
C ASN A 543 -12.91 -51.59 -3.29
N ARG A 544 -14.00 -50.94 -3.72
CA ARG A 544 -13.98 -50.08 -4.92
C ARG A 544 -13.13 -48.83 -4.74
N LEU A 545 -13.15 -48.20 -3.57
CA LEU A 545 -12.29 -47.05 -3.27
C LEU A 545 -10.81 -47.45 -3.23
N ALA A 546 -10.50 -48.60 -2.62
CA ALA A 546 -9.15 -49.15 -2.58
C ALA A 546 -8.66 -49.52 -3.99
N ALA A 547 -9.49 -50.17 -4.80
CA ALA A 547 -9.17 -50.47 -6.20
C ALA A 547 -8.99 -49.20 -7.05
N MET A 548 -9.76 -48.15 -6.77
CA MET A 548 -9.62 -46.86 -7.44
C MET A 548 -8.33 -46.13 -7.01
N GLN A 549 -7.94 -46.21 -5.73
CA GLN A 549 -6.67 -45.69 -5.24
C GLN A 549 -5.48 -46.46 -5.83
N GLU A 550 -5.59 -47.78 -5.97
CA GLU A 550 -4.57 -48.60 -6.60
C GLU A 550 -4.45 -48.30 -8.11
N GLN A 551 -5.57 -48.11 -8.80
CA GLN A 551 -5.56 -47.65 -10.20
C GLN A 551 -4.95 -46.25 -10.35
N ALA A 552 -5.23 -45.32 -9.42
CA ALA A 552 -4.64 -43.99 -9.43
C ALA A 552 -3.12 -44.04 -9.18
N ALA A 553 -2.67 -44.90 -8.26
CA ALA A 553 -1.25 -45.13 -8.00
C ALA A 553 -0.55 -45.76 -9.22
N LEU A 554 -1.17 -46.72 -9.89
CA LEU A 554 -0.64 -47.34 -11.11
C LEU A 554 -0.59 -46.37 -12.30
N LEU A 555 -1.60 -45.51 -12.45
CA LEU A 555 -1.60 -44.45 -13.46
C LEU A 555 -0.49 -43.42 -13.19
N HIS A 556 -0.30 -43.05 -11.92
CA HIS A 556 0.76 -42.14 -11.54
C HIS A 556 2.16 -42.76 -11.72
N ALA A 557 2.33 -44.05 -11.38
CA ALA A 557 3.56 -44.79 -11.64
C ALA A 557 3.88 -44.85 -13.14
N LYS A 558 2.88 -45.13 -13.99
CA LYS A 558 3.05 -45.08 -15.46
C LYS A 558 3.36 -43.68 -15.98
N TYR A 559 2.79 -42.64 -15.36
CA TYR A 559 3.12 -41.26 -15.72
C TYR A 559 4.58 -40.93 -15.39
N LEU A 560 5.07 -41.37 -14.24
CA LEU A 560 6.48 -41.19 -13.84
C LEU A 560 7.42 -42.00 -14.74
N GLU A 561 7.08 -43.23 -15.10
CA GLU A 561 7.85 -44.02 -16.07
C GLU A 561 7.91 -43.34 -17.45
N ASN A 562 6.78 -42.78 -17.92
CA ASN A 562 6.76 -42.04 -19.18
C ASN A 562 7.58 -40.75 -19.11
N GLN A 563 7.58 -40.04 -17.98
CA GLN A 563 8.45 -38.88 -17.78
C GLN A 563 9.92 -39.27 -17.76
N GLU A 564 10.27 -40.37 -17.10
CA GLU A 564 11.66 -40.86 -17.07
C GLU A 564 12.12 -41.26 -18.48
N GLN A 565 11.26 -41.94 -19.26
CA GLN A 565 11.55 -42.28 -20.66
C GLN A 565 11.71 -41.03 -21.54
N ALA A 566 10.88 -40.00 -21.35
CA ALA A 566 11.00 -38.74 -22.07
C ALA A 566 12.29 -37.98 -21.70
N GLN A 567 12.67 -37.98 -20.42
CA GLN A 567 13.92 -37.38 -19.97
C GLN A 567 15.14 -38.13 -20.50
N ARG A 568 15.13 -39.47 -20.50
CA ARG A 568 16.21 -40.27 -21.11
C ARG A 568 16.33 -40.04 -22.61
N ALA A 569 15.20 -39.98 -23.33
CA ALA A 569 15.21 -39.66 -24.76
C ALA A 569 15.76 -38.26 -25.04
N LEU A 570 15.43 -37.27 -24.20
CA LEU A 570 15.98 -35.92 -24.32
C LEU A 570 17.49 -35.90 -24.03
N GLN A 571 17.94 -36.68 -23.05
CA GLN A 571 19.35 -36.78 -22.68
C GLN A 571 20.18 -37.47 -23.77
N GLU A 572 19.67 -38.54 -24.38
CA GLU A 572 20.30 -39.19 -25.53
C GLU A 572 20.36 -38.24 -26.75
N LEU A 573 19.34 -37.40 -26.95
CA LEU A 573 19.31 -36.41 -28.03
C LEU A 573 20.34 -35.29 -27.79
N ILE A 574 20.54 -34.88 -26.53
CA ILE A 574 21.59 -33.93 -26.15
C ILE A 574 22.98 -34.56 -26.34
N GLU A 575 23.17 -35.83 -25.99
CA GLU A 575 24.44 -36.54 -26.24
C GLU A 575 24.73 -36.69 -27.74
N GLN A 576 23.70 -36.97 -28.57
CA GLN A 576 23.86 -36.97 -30.02
C GLN A 576 24.22 -35.59 -30.58
N GLN A 577 23.61 -34.51 -30.06
CA GLN A 577 23.94 -33.15 -30.47
C GLN A 577 25.39 -32.80 -30.09
N GLN A 578 25.85 -33.19 -28.91
CA GLN A 578 27.25 -33.01 -28.48
C GLN A 578 28.23 -33.83 -29.34
N ARG A 579 27.88 -35.05 -29.75
CA ARG A 579 28.71 -35.86 -30.66
C ARG A 579 28.76 -35.31 -32.09
N LEU A 580 27.66 -34.71 -32.56
CA LEU A 580 27.60 -33.95 -33.83
C LEU A 580 28.51 -32.71 -33.79
N ILE A 581 28.49 -31.97 -32.67
CA ILE A 581 29.38 -30.82 -32.45
C ILE A 581 30.85 -31.28 -32.35
N ALA A 582 31.12 -32.47 -31.83
CA ALA A 582 32.47 -33.06 -31.73
C ALA A 582 32.96 -33.79 -33.00
N GLY A 583 32.18 -33.81 -34.08
CA GLY A 583 32.61 -34.32 -35.40
C GLY A 583 32.75 -35.85 -35.52
N GLN A 584 32.06 -36.64 -34.69
CA GLN A 584 32.08 -38.11 -34.76
C GLN A 584 30.89 -38.68 -35.56
N PRO A 585 31.01 -39.85 -36.24
CA PRO A 585 29.91 -40.42 -37.04
C PRO A 585 28.72 -40.88 -36.17
N LEU A 586 27.50 -40.61 -36.64
CA LEU A 586 26.24 -40.96 -35.97
C LEU A 586 25.96 -42.47 -36.05
N ALA A 587 25.58 -43.08 -34.92
CA ALA A 587 25.05 -44.45 -34.87
C ALA A 587 23.55 -44.48 -35.21
N ALA A 588 23.09 -45.54 -35.88
CA ALA A 588 21.73 -45.68 -36.39
C ALA A 588 20.67 -45.71 -35.26
N MET A 589 19.56 -44.97 -35.46
CA MET A 589 18.46 -44.84 -34.50
C MET A 589 17.61 -46.13 -34.38
N PRO A 590 17.14 -46.48 -33.16
CA PRO A 590 16.07 -47.47 -32.99
C PRO A 590 14.67 -46.88 -33.30
N PRO A 591 13.67 -47.70 -33.66
CA PRO A 591 12.37 -47.23 -34.14
C PRO A 591 11.46 -46.69 -33.02
N LEU A 592 10.70 -45.64 -33.33
CA LEU A 592 9.76 -44.95 -32.43
C LEU A 592 8.53 -45.80 -32.07
N PRO A 593 8.01 -45.72 -30.82
CA PRO A 593 6.76 -46.36 -30.42
C PRO A 593 5.50 -45.59 -30.89
N PRO A 594 4.34 -46.26 -31.07
CA PRO A 594 3.15 -45.66 -31.67
C PRO A 594 2.34 -44.79 -30.69
N LEU A 595 1.83 -43.67 -31.19
CA LEU A 595 1.00 -42.71 -30.44
C LEU A 595 -0.44 -43.22 -30.19
N PRO A 596 -1.03 -42.98 -28.99
CA PRO A 596 -2.42 -43.33 -28.69
C PRO A 596 -3.43 -42.35 -29.29
N LYS A 597 -4.58 -42.88 -29.75
CA LYS A 597 -5.65 -42.14 -30.46
C LYS A 597 -6.60 -41.39 -29.49
N PRO A 598 -7.11 -40.19 -29.85
CA PRO A 598 -8.04 -39.43 -29.00
C PRO A 598 -9.48 -39.96 -29.06
N VAL A 599 -10.20 -39.87 -27.93
CA VAL A 599 -11.65 -40.13 -27.83
C VAL A 599 -12.41 -38.81 -27.98
N ALA A 600 -13.42 -38.80 -28.85
CA ALA A 600 -14.19 -37.62 -29.25
C ALA A 600 -15.40 -37.32 -28.37
N ALA A 601 -15.78 -36.04 -28.29
CA ALA A 601 -17.11 -35.56 -27.90
C ALA A 601 -17.57 -34.44 -28.88
N PRO A 602 -18.89 -34.25 -29.09
CA PRO A 602 -19.46 -33.84 -30.39
C PRO A 602 -19.69 -32.32 -30.56
N ALA A 603 -19.69 -31.88 -31.82
CA ALA A 603 -19.87 -30.50 -32.28
C ALA A 603 -21.33 -30.13 -32.59
N PRO A 604 -21.65 -28.82 -32.69
CA PRO A 604 -22.36 -28.35 -33.88
C PRO A 604 -21.80 -27.06 -34.52
N GLN A 605 -21.40 -27.23 -35.78
CA GLN A 605 -21.62 -26.42 -36.99
C GLN A 605 -21.28 -24.91 -37.06
N ALA A 606 -20.36 -24.62 -37.98
CA ALA A 606 -20.04 -23.31 -38.54
C ALA A 606 -20.98 -22.93 -39.70
N TYR A 607 -21.22 -21.62 -39.87
CA TYR A 607 -21.68 -21.01 -41.11
C TYR A 607 -20.50 -20.33 -41.82
N VAL A 608 -20.48 -20.49 -43.14
CA VAL A 608 -19.42 -20.14 -44.10
C VAL A 608 -19.71 -18.79 -44.76
N SER A 609 -18.69 -17.95 -44.98
CA SER A 609 -18.51 -17.21 -46.24
C SER A 609 -17.16 -16.47 -46.31
N ALA A 610 -16.42 -16.69 -47.40
CA ALA A 610 -15.29 -15.88 -47.87
C ALA A 610 -15.79 -14.85 -48.94
N PRO A 611 -14.93 -14.19 -49.75
CA PRO A 611 -14.25 -12.91 -49.51
C PRO A 611 -14.52 -11.84 -50.62
N VAL A 612 -14.19 -10.56 -50.40
CA VAL A 612 -13.96 -9.59 -51.50
C VAL A 612 -12.92 -8.52 -51.10
N ALA A 613 -11.91 -8.31 -51.95
CA ALA A 613 -10.94 -7.19 -51.94
C ALA A 613 -11.11 -6.33 -53.23
N PRO A 614 -10.23 -5.36 -53.57
CA PRO A 614 -10.05 -4.00 -53.05
C PRO A 614 -10.20 -2.91 -54.15
N VAL A 615 -10.21 -1.60 -53.82
CA VAL A 615 -9.91 -0.50 -54.78
C VAL A 615 -9.07 0.61 -54.12
N ALA A 616 -8.01 1.02 -54.81
CA ALA A 616 -6.93 1.94 -54.41
C ALA A 616 -7.14 3.41 -54.91
N PRO A 617 -6.28 4.40 -54.51
CA PRO A 617 -6.64 5.83 -54.33
C PRO A 617 -5.89 6.88 -55.22
N ARG A 618 -6.11 8.19 -54.87
CA ARG A 618 -5.25 9.44 -54.89
C ARG A 618 -5.60 10.59 -55.87
N PRO A 619 -5.13 11.88 -55.68
CA PRO A 619 -4.21 12.50 -54.67
C PRO A 619 -4.63 13.88 -54.03
N ALA A 620 -4.34 14.18 -52.74
CA ALA A 620 -3.29 15.05 -52.11
C ALA A 620 -3.69 16.54 -51.86
N PRO A 621 -3.08 17.36 -50.94
CA PRO A 621 -2.10 17.11 -49.84
C PRO A 621 -2.46 17.76 -48.45
N ALA A 622 -2.21 17.07 -47.32
CA ALA A 622 -1.97 17.62 -45.95
C ALA A 622 -2.10 16.47 -44.91
N LYS A 623 -1.04 15.70 -44.61
CA LYS A 623 -1.20 14.43 -43.85
C LYS A 623 -0.21 14.11 -42.72
N ALA A 624 0.60 15.06 -42.24
CA ALA A 624 1.47 14.79 -41.08
C ALA A 624 0.80 15.15 -39.73
N ALA A 625 0.39 16.42 -39.53
CA ALA A 625 -0.18 16.87 -38.25
C ALA A 625 -1.55 16.22 -37.90
N SER A 626 -2.39 15.96 -38.91
CA SER A 626 -3.74 15.40 -38.68
C SER A 626 -3.77 13.91 -38.32
N ASN A 627 -2.66 13.18 -38.46
CA ASN A 627 -2.57 11.77 -38.09
C ASN A 627 -2.16 11.57 -36.63
N VAL A 628 -1.29 12.44 -36.10
CA VAL A 628 -0.84 12.39 -34.70
C VAL A 628 -2.00 12.69 -33.75
N GLU A 629 -2.75 13.74 -34.03
CA GLU A 629 -3.91 14.15 -33.22
C GLU A 629 -5.01 13.09 -33.21
N LYS A 630 -5.32 12.48 -34.36
CA LYS A 630 -6.30 11.38 -34.45
C LYS A 630 -5.86 10.14 -33.68
N THR A 631 -4.57 9.81 -33.74
CA THR A 631 -4.00 8.67 -33.02
C THR A 631 -4.04 8.92 -31.51
N LEU A 632 -3.69 10.13 -31.07
CA LEU A 632 -3.78 10.55 -29.68
C LEU A 632 -5.22 10.49 -29.15
N ILE A 633 -6.19 11.04 -29.89
CA ILE A 633 -7.61 11.02 -29.48
C ILE A 633 -8.14 9.58 -29.43
N ALA A 634 -7.76 8.71 -30.36
CA ALA A 634 -8.18 7.31 -30.37
C ALA A 634 -7.62 6.53 -29.16
N ILE A 635 -6.36 6.76 -28.80
CA ILE A 635 -5.73 6.12 -27.62
C ILE A 635 -6.35 6.65 -26.33
N VAL A 636 -6.57 7.97 -26.23
CA VAL A 636 -7.26 8.57 -25.08
C VAL A 636 -8.66 8.00 -24.96
N SER A 637 -9.42 7.89 -26.06
CA SER A 637 -10.74 7.27 -26.08
C SER A 637 -10.72 5.83 -25.57
N ALA A 638 -9.79 5.00 -26.06
CA ALA A 638 -9.64 3.61 -25.64
C ALA A 638 -9.27 3.47 -24.15
N GLN A 639 -8.39 4.34 -23.63
CA GLN A 639 -7.89 4.27 -22.26
C GLN A 639 -8.82 4.94 -21.22
N THR A 640 -9.67 5.87 -21.65
CA THR A 640 -10.57 6.63 -20.76
C THR A 640 -12.03 6.25 -20.89
N GLY A 641 -12.44 5.65 -22.01
CA GLY A 641 -13.83 5.30 -22.32
C GLY A 641 -14.67 6.46 -22.88
N TYR A 642 -14.09 7.66 -23.08
CA TYR A 642 -14.79 8.76 -23.75
C TYR A 642 -15.02 8.42 -25.23
N LEU A 643 -16.20 8.74 -25.77
CA LEU A 643 -16.45 8.63 -27.21
C LEU A 643 -15.54 9.60 -27.96
N VAL A 644 -14.99 9.17 -29.10
CA VAL A 644 -14.08 9.99 -29.94
C VAL A 644 -14.68 11.35 -30.29
N GLU A 645 -16.00 11.43 -30.49
CA GLU A 645 -16.75 12.66 -30.80
C GLU A 645 -16.85 13.64 -29.62
N ALA A 646 -16.68 13.16 -28.39
CA ALA A 646 -16.74 13.97 -27.17
C ALA A 646 -15.38 14.55 -26.77
N LEU A 647 -14.28 14.02 -27.32
CA LEU A 647 -12.92 14.46 -27.04
C LEU A 647 -12.52 15.61 -27.96
N LYS A 648 -12.35 16.80 -27.39
CA LYS A 648 -11.85 17.96 -28.12
C LYS A 648 -10.34 18.13 -27.87
N PRO A 649 -9.54 18.50 -28.87
CA PRO A 649 -8.09 18.68 -28.73
C PRO A 649 -7.72 19.73 -27.66
N GLU A 650 -8.57 20.71 -27.44
CA GLU A 650 -8.33 21.79 -26.47
C GLU A 650 -8.56 21.37 -25.01
N MET A 651 -9.07 20.16 -24.76
CA MET A 651 -9.36 19.69 -23.40
C MET A 651 -8.09 19.45 -22.60
N ASP A 652 -8.10 19.91 -21.35
CA ASP A 652 -7.05 19.67 -20.37
C ASP A 652 -7.11 18.20 -19.90
N MET A 653 -5.97 17.52 -19.96
CA MET A 653 -5.86 16.12 -19.62
C MET A 653 -6.18 15.86 -18.14
N GLU A 654 -5.80 16.77 -17.23
CA GLU A 654 -6.01 16.60 -15.79
C GLU A 654 -7.35 17.19 -15.36
N SER A 655 -7.68 18.42 -15.75
CA SER A 655 -8.88 19.09 -15.25
C SER A 655 -10.17 18.71 -16.00
N ASP A 656 -10.11 18.48 -17.31
CA ASP A 656 -11.30 18.23 -18.12
C ASP A 656 -11.54 16.74 -18.37
N LEU A 657 -10.46 15.96 -18.54
CA LEU A 657 -10.52 14.53 -18.85
C LEU A 657 -10.23 13.62 -17.64
N GLY A 658 -9.81 14.20 -16.50
CA GLY A 658 -9.53 13.45 -15.27
C GLY A 658 -8.42 12.40 -15.40
N ILE A 659 -7.48 12.61 -16.32
CA ILE A 659 -6.33 11.74 -16.56
C ILE A 659 -5.25 12.09 -15.53
N ASP A 660 -5.06 11.21 -14.54
CA ASP A 660 -4.00 11.36 -13.54
C ASP A 660 -2.59 11.13 -14.14
N SER A 661 -1.56 11.44 -13.35
CA SER A 661 -0.16 11.32 -13.78
C SER A 661 0.24 9.90 -14.19
N ILE A 662 -0.41 8.86 -13.67
CA ILE A 662 -0.10 7.45 -13.99
C ILE A 662 -0.73 7.08 -15.33
N LYS A 663 -2.01 7.39 -15.53
CA LYS A 663 -2.71 7.18 -16.80
C LYS A 663 -2.13 8.03 -17.92
N ARG A 664 -1.64 9.23 -17.60
CA ARG A 664 -0.99 10.12 -18.55
C ARG A 664 0.30 9.50 -19.09
N VAL A 665 1.12 8.91 -18.23
CA VAL A 665 2.32 8.18 -18.67
C VAL A 665 1.97 6.97 -19.52
N ALA A 666 0.93 6.20 -19.16
CA ALA A 666 0.47 5.06 -19.94
C ALA A 666 -0.05 5.45 -21.34
N ILE A 667 -0.89 6.48 -21.43
CA ILE A 667 -1.40 7.02 -22.70
C ILE A 667 -0.24 7.50 -23.58
N LEU A 668 0.73 8.22 -23.02
CA LEU A 668 1.86 8.75 -23.78
C LEU A 668 2.85 7.65 -24.19
N ALA A 669 3.02 6.60 -23.38
CA ALA A 669 3.80 5.42 -23.75
C ALA A 669 3.16 4.68 -24.94
N GLU A 670 1.84 4.48 -24.91
CA GLU A 670 1.11 3.85 -26.02
C GLU A 670 1.11 4.73 -27.29
N VAL A 671 1.05 6.05 -27.14
CA VAL A 671 1.19 7.00 -28.26
C VAL A 671 2.59 6.92 -28.87
N GLN A 672 3.64 6.83 -28.05
CA GLN A 672 5.03 6.70 -28.50
C GLN A 672 5.30 5.35 -29.19
N GLU A 673 4.63 4.28 -28.72
CA GLU A 673 4.67 2.96 -29.33
C GLU A 673 4.00 2.94 -30.72
N LYS A 674 2.84 3.61 -30.86
CA LYS A 674 2.10 3.72 -32.11
C LYS A 674 2.66 4.79 -33.08
N LEU A 675 3.51 5.70 -32.59
CA LEU A 675 4.19 6.73 -33.37
C LEU A 675 5.72 6.70 -33.13
N PRO A 676 6.43 5.65 -33.58
CA PRO A 676 7.85 5.45 -33.29
C PRO A 676 8.79 6.51 -33.90
N GLY A 677 8.29 7.38 -34.79
CA GLY A 677 9.02 8.52 -35.36
C GLY A 677 8.77 9.88 -34.71
N ALA A 678 7.95 9.95 -33.66
CA ALA A 678 7.64 11.19 -32.94
C ALA A 678 8.68 11.52 -31.84
N PRO A 679 8.91 12.79 -31.49
CA PRO A 679 9.82 13.19 -30.41
C PRO A 679 9.50 12.49 -29.09
N GLN A 680 10.53 11.93 -28.42
CA GLN A 680 10.33 11.24 -27.15
C GLN A 680 9.88 12.19 -26.03
N ILE A 681 8.77 11.87 -25.39
CA ILE A 681 8.23 12.64 -24.27
C ILE A 681 8.97 12.27 -22.97
N LYS A 682 9.84 13.17 -22.51
CA LYS A 682 10.56 13.07 -21.23
C LYS A 682 9.67 13.44 -20.03
N PRO A 683 10.00 12.97 -18.80
CA PRO A 683 9.24 13.28 -17.58
C PRO A 683 9.03 14.77 -17.31
N GLU A 684 10.00 15.61 -17.69
CA GLU A 684 9.95 17.06 -17.63
C GLU A 684 8.85 17.70 -18.50
N HIS A 685 8.44 17.04 -19.60
CA HIS A 685 7.37 17.51 -20.49
C HIS A 685 5.97 17.13 -19.99
N LEU A 686 5.88 16.19 -19.05
CA LEU A 686 4.62 15.81 -18.39
C LEU A 686 4.10 16.93 -17.48
N GLY A 687 4.96 17.83 -16.98
CA GLY A 687 4.49 18.98 -16.19
C GLY A 687 3.91 20.12 -17.04
N THR A 688 4.32 20.23 -18.30
CA THR A 688 4.12 21.43 -19.12
C THR A 688 3.00 21.30 -20.16
N MET A 689 2.78 20.11 -20.74
CA MET A 689 1.79 19.90 -21.82
C MET A 689 0.42 19.47 -21.27
N ARG A 690 -0.41 20.42 -20.86
CA ARG A 690 -1.66 20.14 -20.16
C ARG A 690 -2.82 19.72 -21.07
N THR A 691 -2.85 20.13 -22.34
CA THR A 691 -3.95 19.79 -23.25
C THR A 691 -3.57 18.73 -24.29
N LEU A 692 -4.57 18.01 -24.81
CA LEU A 692 -4.35 17.03 -25.90
C LEU A 692 -3.70 17.67 -27.13
N ARG A 693 -4.04 18.93 -27.43
CA ARG A 693 -3.47 19.69 -28.54
C ARG A 693 -1.98 19.98 -28.33
N GLN A 694 -1.57 20.34 -27.12
CA GLN A 694 -0.15 20.58 -26.82
C GLN A 694 0.69 19.31 -26.99
N VAL A 695 0.13 18.15 -26.62
CA VAL A 695 0.77 16.85 -26.83
C VAL A 695 0.84 16.51 -28.32
N ALA A 696 -0.25 16.70 -29.07
CA ALA A 696 -0.27 16.46 -30.52
C ALA A 696 0.70 17.39 -31.27
N ASP A 697 0.75 18.67 -30.89
CA ASP A 697 1.66 19.66 -31.47
C ASP A 697 3.12 19.30 -31.19
N TYR A 698 3.46 18.89 -29.96
CA TYR A 698 4.81 18.44 -29.61
C TYR A 698 5.21 17.20 -30.41
N LEU A 699 4.32 16.21 -30.49
CA LEU A 699 4.57 14.98 -31.23
C LEU A 699 4.65 15.18 -32.76
N SER A 700 4.12 16.30 -33.26
CA SER A 700 4.20 16.68 -34.67
C SER A 700 5.52 17.40 -35.06
N GLN A 701 6.34 17.83 -34.11
CA GLN A 701 7.57 18.63 -34.33
C GLN A 701 8.81 17.79 -34.73
N GLY A 702 8.65 16.81 -35.61
CA GLY A 702 9.77 16.11 -36.25
C GLY A 702 10.36 16.91 -37.42
N ASN A 703 11.59 17.40 -37.27
CA ASN A 703 12.44 18.14 -38.23
C ASN A 703 12.02 19.57 -38.62
N ALA A 704 12.33 20.55 -37.75
CA ALA A 704 12.91 21.85 -38.15
C ALA A 704 13.25 22.69 -36.91
N HIS A 705 14.54 23.03 -36.73
CA HIS A 705 14.93 24.20 -35.94
C HIS A 705 14.68 25.47 -36.76
N PRO A 706 14.11 26.53 -36.17
CA PRO A 706 14.34 27.89 -36.63
C PRO A 706 15.27 28.65 -35.66
N VAL A 707 16.30 29.22 -36.26
CA VAL A 707 17.24 30.23 -35.75
C VAL A 707 16.47 31.52 -35.37
N PRO A 708 16.86 32.27 -34.32
CA PRO A 708 16.09 33.40 -33.82
C PRO A 708 16.20 34.65 -34.70
N ALA A 709 15.09 35.38 -34.84
CA ALA A 709 15.03 36.70 -35.46
C ALA A 709 14.77 37.80 -34.41
N THR A 710 15.48 38.90 -34.62
CA THR A 710 15.66 40.14 -33.84
C THR A 710 14.41 40.97 -33.51
N ALA A 711 14.38 41.55 -32.30
CA ALA A 711 13.89 42.93 -32.02
C ALA A 711 14.43 43.47 -30.66
N GLN A 712 14.91 44.72 -30.66
CA GLN A 712 15.40 45.56 -29.54
C GLN A 712 14.24 46.41 -28.92
N PRO A 713 14.45 47.38 -27.98
CA PRO A 713 15.06 47.39 -26.63
C PRO A 713 14.15 48.07 -25.54
N GLN A 714 14.69 48.25 -24.31
CA GLN A 714 14.19 49.01 -23.12
C GLN A 714 13.20 48.26 -22.19
N GLN A 715 13.33 48.24 -20.85
CA GLN A 715 13.95 49.18 -19.88
C GLN A 715 14.36 48.43 -18.58
N ALA A 716 15.37 48.95 -17.87
CA ALA A 716 15.96 48.38 -16.66
C ALA A 716 15.47 49.02 -15.35
N ALA A 717 15.33 48.22 -14.27
CA ALA A 717 15.83 48.43 -12.89
C ALA A 717 15.01 47.63 -11.83
N PRO A 718 15.56 47.26 -10.64
CA PRO A 718 16.96 47.04 -10.27
C PRO A 718 17.23 45.59 -9.80
N ALA A 719 18.49 45.17 -9.88
CA ALA A 719 18.97 43.92 -9.31
C ALA A 719 19.16 44.07 -7.79
N VAL A 720 18.57 43.16 -7.01
CA VAL A 720 18.93 42.93 -5.61
C VAL A 720 19.99 41.84 -5.59
N SER A 721 21.22 42.21 -5.27
CA SER A 721 22.31 41.26 -4.99
C SER A 721 22.01 40.52 -3.69
N ALA A 722 21.70 39.22 -3.78
CA ALA A 722 21.47 38.36 -2.62
C ALA A 722 22.81 38.02 -1.94
N ASN A 723 23.07 38.64 -0.79
CA ASN A 723 24.12 38.20 0.13
C ASN A 723 23.81 36.80 0.67
N SER A 724 24.81 35.94 0.87
CA SER A 724 24.65 34.58 1.42
C SER A 724 23.87 34.56 2.75
N SER A 725 24.06 35.58 3.59
CA SER A 725 23.32 35.75 4.84
C SER A 725 21.82 36.07 4.67
N ASN A 726 21.41 36.63 3.53
CA ASN A 726 19.98 36.84 3.22
C ASN A 726 19.32 35.57 2.69
N VAL A 727 20.06 34.77 1.92
CA VAL A 727 19.58 33.46 1.41
C VAL A 727 19.32 32.51 2.57
N GLU A 728 20.26 32.39 3.50
CA GLU A 728 20.15 31.54 4.68
C GLU A 728 18.99 31.96 5.59
N LYS A 729 18.85 33.27 5.88
CA LYS A 729 17.72 33.78 6.67
C LYS A 729 16.37 33.53 6.00
N THR A 730 16.30 33.69 4.68
CA THR A 730 15.07 33.45 3.90
C THR A 730 14.71 31.96 3.91
N LEU A 731 15.71 31.08 3.74
CA LEU A 731 15.55 29.64 3.83
C LEU A 731 15.06 29.21 5.22
N ILE A 732 15.71 29.69 6.30
CA ILE A 732 15.31 29.38 7.68
C ILE A 732 13.90 29.89 7.99
N ALA A 733 13.52 31.09 7.51
CA ALA A 733 12.18 31.64 7.72
C ALA A 733 11.10 30.82 6.99
N ILE A 734 11.36 30.35 5.77
CA ILE A 734 10.44 29.50 5.02
C ILE A 734 10.33 28.12 5.67
N VAL A 735 11.46 27.53 6.07
CA VAL A 735 11.47 26.25 6.79
C VAL A 735 10.70 26.39 8.10
N SER A 736 10.91 27.45 8.87
CA SER A 736 10.15 27.76 10.09
C SER A 736 8.64 27.84 9.82
N ALA A 737 8.23 28.57 8.79
CA ALA A 737 6.81 28.72 8.42
C ALA A 737 6.16 27.40 7.97
N GLN A 738 6.90 26.55 7.24
CA GLN A 738 6.38 25.29 6.67
C GLN A 738 6.47 24.10 7.64
N THR A 739 7.36 24.16 8.62
CA THR A 739 7.59 23.06 9.59
C THR A 739 7.09 23.37 10.99
N GLY A 740 6.89 24.64 11.34
CA GLY A 740 6.47 25.09 12.67
C GLY A 740 7.61 25.18 13.69
N TYR A 741 8.86 24.90 13.32
CA TYR A 741 10.01 25.11 14.20
C TYR A 741 10.25 26.62 14.42
N PRO A 742 10.51 27.09 15.65
CA PRO A 742 10.91 28.48 15.87
C PRO A 742 12.26 28.75 15.21
N VAL A 743 12.45 29.96 14.67
CA VAL A 743 13.65 30.36 13.91
C VAL A 743 14.93 30.13 14.71
N GLU A 744 14.88 30.26 16.04
CA GLU A 744 16.00 30.08 16.96
C GLU A 744 16.39 28.59 17.15
N ALA A 745 15.51 27.65 16.82
CA ALA A 745 15.76 26.21 16.92
C ALA A 745 16.33 25.60 15.62
N LEU A 746 16.24 26.33 14.50
CA LEU A 746 16.73 25.88 13.19
C LEU A 746 18.19 26.28 13.00
N LYS A 747 19.08 25.29 13.03
CA LYS A 747 20.50 25.50 12.71
C LYS A 747 20.79 25.14 11.25
N PRO A 748 21.65 25.89 10.55
CA PRO A 748 22.00 25.62 9.15
C PRO A 748 22.58 24.21 8.93
N GLU A 749 23.24 23.64 9.94
CA GLU A 749 23.88 22.32 9.85
C GLU A 749 22.89 21.15 9.94
N MET A 750 21.61 21.39 10.24
CA MET A 750 20.61 20.33 10.42
C MET A 750 20.28 19.62 9.11
N ASP A 751 20.21 18.30 9.18
CA ASP A 751 19.76 17.44 8.09
C ASP A 751 18.24 17.59 7.90
N MET A 752 17.82 17.90 6.68
CA MET A 752 16.41 18.18 6.40
C MET A 752 15.54 16.94 6.60
N GLU A 753 16.04 15.73 6.33
CA GLU A 753 15.27 14.50 6.44
C GLU A 753 15.39 13.90 7.84
N SER A 754 16.61 13.79 8.37
CA SER A 754 16.90 13.10 9.62
C SER A 754 16.65 13.96 10.86
N ASP A 755 16.96 15.26 10.81
CA ASP A 755 16.83 16.16 11.97
C ASP A 755 15.54 16.98 11.94
N LEU A 756 15.06 17.36 10.75
CA LEU A 756 13.89 18.23 10.58
C LEU A 756 12.63 17.49 10.12
N GLY A 757 12.73 16.21 9.73
CA GLY A 757 11.59 15.39 9.29
C GLY A 757 10.91 15.91 8.02
N ILE A 758 11.64 16.63 7.16
CA ILE A 758 11.17 17.18 5.89
C ILE A 758 11.26 16.07 4.84
N ASP A 759 10.10 15.51 4.48
CA ASP A 759 9.99 14.50 3.41
C ASP A 759 10.26 15.10 2.01
N SER A 760 10.33 14.24 1.00
CA SER A 760 10.61 14.64 -0.39
C SER A 760 9.56 15.58 -0.99
N ILE A 761 8.30 15.54 -0.52
CA ILE A 761 7.21 16.40 -1.01
C ILE A 761 7.33 17.79 -0.39
N LYS A 762 7.51 17.87 0.93
CA LYS A 762 7.74 19.13 1.66
C LYS A 762 9.06 19.78 1.27
N ARG A 763 10.11 19.00 0.96
CA ARG A 763 11.38 19.50 0.45
C ARG A 763 11.16 20.24 -0.87
N VAL A 764 10.41 19.66 -1.81
CA VAL A 764 10.10 20.33 -3.08
C VAL A 764 9.26 21.60 -2.86
N ALA A 765 8.28 21.57 -1.96
CA ALA A 765 7.47 22.75 -1.63
C ALA A 765 8.28 23.89 -1.01
N ILE A 766 9.14 23.59 -0.03
CA ILE A 766 10.04 24.57 0.61
C ILE A 766 10.98 25.17 -0.43
N LEU A 767 11.58 24.36 -1.30
CA LEU A 767 12.52 24.84 -2.31
C LEU A 767 11.83 25.63 -3.42
N ALA A 768 10.59 25.28 -3.78
CA ALA A 768 9.77 26.08 -4.70
C ALA A 768 9.44 27.46 -4.10
N GLU A 769 9.07 27.54 -2.83
CA GLU A 769 8.81 28.81 -2.14
C GLU A 769 10.09 29.64 -1.96
N VAL A 770 11.23 29.00 -1.71
CA VAL A 770 12.54 29.68 -1.67
C VAL A 770 12.90 30.25 -3.03
N GLN A 771 12.68 29.51 -4.12
CA GLN A 771 12.93 29.98 -5.49
C GLN A 771 11.96 31.11 -5.90
N GLU A 772 10.72 31.10 -5.39
CA GLU A 772 9.75 32.17 -5.58
C GLU A 772 10.17 33.47 -4.87
N LYS A 773 10.69 33.37 -3.64
CA LYS A 773 11.19 34.53 -2.87
C LYS A 773 12.60 34.99 -3.26
N LEU A 774 13.36 34.14 -3.96
CA LEU A 774 14.71 34.43 -4.46
C LEU A 774 14.80 34.17 -5.98
N PRO A 775 14.15 34.99 -6.83
CA PRO A 775 14.07 34.76 -8.28
C PRO A 775 15.42 34.88 -9.02
N GLY A 776 16.48 35.35 -8.35
CA GLY A 776 17.85 35.43 -8.87
C GLY A 776 18.79 34.27 -8.45
N ALA A 777 18.30 33.31 -7.66
CA ALA A 777 19.09 32.17 -7.20
C ALA A 777 19.12 31.04 -8.26
N PRO A 778 20.19 30.21 -8.33
CA PRO A 778 20.29 29.10 -9.28
C PRO A 778 19.15 28.09 -9.08
N GLN A 779 18.53 27.66 -10.18
CA GLN A 779 17.40 26.73 -10.13
C GLN A 779 17.82 25.35 -9.61
N ILE A 780 17.09 24.87 -8.61
CA ILE A 780 17.30 23.54 -8.03
C ILE A 780 16.65 22.47 -8.92
N LYS A 781 17.46 21.61 -9.52
CA LYS A 781 17.01 20.47 -10.33
C LYS A 781 16.74 19.23 -9.46
N PRO A 782 15.92 18.26 -9.92
CA PRO A 782 15.60 17.04 -9.17
C PRO A 782 16.82 16.23 -8.73
N GLU A 783 17.88 16.25 -9.54
CA GLU A 783 19.18 15.64 -9.31
C GLU A 783 19.94 16.25 -8.11
N HIS A 784 19.64 17.50 -7.72
CA HIS A 784 20.24 18.14 -6.54
C HIS A 784 19.47 17.83 -5.24
N LEU A 785 18.23 17.32 -5.33
CA LEU A 785 17.38 17.02 -4.17
C LEU A 785 17.86 15.81 -3.36
N GLY A 786 18.64 14.92 -3.98
CA GLY A 786 19.24 13.75 -3.32
C GLY A 786 20.63 14.02 -2.73
N THR A 787 21.34 15.06 -3.21
CA THR A 787 22.72 15.37 -2.81
C THR A 787 22.80 16.43 -1.71
N MET A 788 21.87 17.40 -1.68
CA MET A 788 21.81 18.42 -0.64
C MET A 788 20.95 17.94 0.53
N ARG A 789 21.61 17.51 1.61
CA ARG A 789 20.97 16.96 2.81
C ARG A 789 20.71 18.00 3.89
N THR A 790 21.57 19.01 4.03
CA THR A 790 21.45 20.02 5.10
C THR A 790 20.96 21.38 4.61
N LEU A 791 20.38 22.19 5.50
CA LEU A 791 19.94 23.56 5.18
C LEU A 791 21.10 24.43 4.67
N ARG A 792 22.32 24.22 5.20
CA ARG A 792 23.54 24.92 4.79
C ARG A 792 23.94 24.58 3.36
N GLN A 793 23.84 23.32 2.95
CA GLN A 793 24.14 22.92 1.57
C GLN A 793 23.18 23.57 0.56
N VAL A 794 21.91 23.71 0.93
CA VAL A 794 20.90 24.41 0.12
C VAL A 794 21.19 25.92 0.07
N ALA A 795 21.49 26.55 1.21
CA ALA A 795 21.85 27.97 1.27
C ALA A 795 23.13 28.27 0.47
N ASP A 796 24.15 27.43 0.59
CA ASP A 796 25.41 27.52 -0.13
C ASP A 796 25.16 27.41 -1.64
N TYR A 797 24.39 26.42 -2.10
CA TYR A 797 24.02 26.26 -3.50
C TYR A 797 23.27 27.49 -4.04
N LEU A 798 22.29 28.00 -3.30
CA LEU A 798 21.52 29.16 -3.70
C LEU A 798 22.32 30.47 -3.66
N SER A 799 23.41 30.51 -2.90
CA SER A 799 24.36 31.64 -2.86
C SER A 799 25.43 31.60 -3.98
N GLN A 800 25.60 30.47 -4.67
CA GLN A 800 26.58 30.35 -5.78
C GLN A 800 26.18 31.14 -7.03
N GLY A 801 24.94 31.64 -7.11
CA GLY A 801 24.50 32.57 -8.17
C GLY A 801 25.05 34.00 -8.02
N SER A 802 25.72 34.32 -6.91
CA SER A 802 26.14 35.68 -6.57
C SER A 802 27.62 35.81 -6.15
N ALA A 803 28.56 35.15 -6.85
CA ALA A 803 29.98 35.54 -6.82
C ALA A 803 30.83 34.88 -7.93
N GLN A 804 31.29 35.67 -8.90
CA GLN A 804 32.71 35.62 -9.30
C GLN A 804 33.40 36.74 -8.51
N PRO A 805 34.63 36.60 -7.96
CA PRO A 805 35.81 36.48 -8.84
C PRO A 805 37.13 35.89 -8.22
N VAL A 806 38.14 35.78 -9.11
CA VAL A 806 39.62 35.73 -8.97
C VAL A 806 40.39 34.72 -8.08
N ALA A 807 41.50 34.27 -8.66
CA ALA A 807 42.48 33.29 -8.19
C ALA A 807 43.27 33.63 -6.92
N ALA A 808 43.57 32.60 -6.13
CA ALA A 808 44.86 32.36 -5.46
C ALA A 808 44.94 30.91 -4.93
N ALA A 809 46.00 30.19 -5.28
CA ALA A 809 46.49 28.98 -4.59
C ALA A 809 47.51 29.39 -3.50
N PRO A 810 48.03 28.52 -2.59
CA PRO A 810 47.89 27.06 -2.47
C PRO A 810 47.71 26.50 -1.02
N ALA A 811 47.36 25.21 -0.90
CA ALA A 811 48.09 24.17 -0.13
C ALA A 811 47.26 22.89 0.01
N GLN A 812 47.74 21.78 -0.56
CA GLN A 812 47.25 20.42 -0.29
C GLN A 812 48.05 19.79 0.87
N PRO A 813 47.44 18.84 1.59
CA PRO A 813 48.10 17.56 1.84
C PRO A 813 47.39 16.41 1.11
N GLN A 814 48.23 15.54 0.54
CA GLN A 814 47.91 14.33 -0.20
C GLN A 814 47.19 13.27 0.66
N GLN A 815 46.28 12.50 0.04
CA GLN A 815 45.98 11.12 0.44
C GLN A 815 46.00 10.21 -0.79
N GLN A 816 46.72 9.09 -0.64
CA GLN A 816 47.07 8.09 -1.63
C GLN A 816 45.86 7.25 -2.08
N ALA A 817 45.70 7.07 -3.39
CA ALA A 817 44.79 6.07 -3.97
C ALA A 817 45.52 4.73 -4.12
N ALA A 818 44.97 3.67 -3.54
CA ALA A 818 45.38 2.29 -3.81
C ALA A 818 44.80 1.84 -5.17
N GLN A 819 45.64 1.32 -6.05
CA GLN A 819 45.23 0.71 -7.32
C GLN A 819 44.65 -0.68 -7.06
N SER A 820 43.34 -0.87 -7.26
CA SER A 820 42.69 -2.19 -7.23
C SER A 820 42.72 -2.82 -8.64
N SER A 821 43.25 -4.03 -8.76
CA SER A 821 43.38 -4.72 -10.05
C SER A 821 42.02 -5.26 -10.54
N SER A 822 41.82 -5.42 -11.85
CA SER A 822 40.57 -5.96 -12.44
C SER A 822 40.17 -7.33 -11.84
N ALA A 823 41.15 -8.14 -11.44
CA ALA A 823 40.92 -9.42 -10.76
C ALA A 823 40.33 -9.25 -9.34
N ASP A 824 40.68 -8.17 -8.63
CA ASP A 824 40.15 -7.88 -7.30
C ASP A 824 38.70 -7.39 -7.36
N VAL A 825 38.36 -6.59 -8.37
CA VAL A 825 36.99 -6.12 -8.60
C VAL A 825 36.07 -7.30 -8.90
N GLN A 826 36.52 -8.21 -9.76
CA GLN A 826 35.78 -9.42 -10.11
C GLN A 826 35.60 -10.36 -8.92
N LYS A 827 36.62 -10.55 -8.09
CA LYS A 827 36.54 -11.38 -6.88
C LYS A 827 35.57 -10.80 -5.85
N ASN A 828 35.57 -9.47 -5.66
CA ASN A 828 34.62 -8.80 -4.77
C ASN A 828 33.18 -8.90 -5.29
N LEU A 829 32.97 -8.72 -6.60
CA LEU A 829 31.65 -8.87 -7.23
C LEU A 829 31.09 -10.29 -7.03
N ILE A 830 31.88 -11.33 -7.28
CA ILE A 830 31.45 -12.73 -7.11
C ILE A 830 31.13 -13.03 -5.64
N SER A 831 31.93 -12.51 -4.70
CA SER A 831 31.69 -12.68 -3.26
C SER A 831 30.37 -12.04 -2.80
N ILE A 832 30.06 -10.84 -3.29
CA ILE A 832 28.82 -10.13 -2.96
C ILE A 832 27.61 -10.83 -3.58
N VAL A 833 27.71 -11.27 -4.84
CA VAL A 833 26.66 -12.06 -5.50
C VAL A 833 26.42 -13.36 -4.74
N SER A 834 27.47 -14.08 -4.32
CA SER A 834 27.35 -15.28 -3.50
C SER A 834 26.60 -15.02 -2.18
N ALA A 835 26.96 -13.96 -1.45
CA ALA A 835 26.31 -13.60 -0.19
C ALA A 835 24.83 -13.23 -0.34
N GLN A 836 24.47 -12.56 -1.44
CA GLN A 836 23.11 -12.09 -1.70
C GLN A 836 22.19 -13.14 -2.36
N THR A 837 22.76 -14.11 -3.07
CA THR A 837 22.00 -15.14 -3.81
C THR A 837 22.06 -16.53 -3.17
N GLY A 838 23.06 -16.80 -2.33
CA GLY A 838 23.29 -18.09 -1.70
C GLY A 838 24.02 -19.12 -2.57
N TYR A 839 24.40 -18.77 -3.80
CA TYR A 839 25.23 -19.65 -4.64
C TYR A 839 26.66 -19.74 -4.06
N PRO A 840 27.27 -20.94 -3.99
CA PRO A 840 28.67 -21.07 -3.59
C PRO A 840 29.57 -20.38 -4.62
N VAL A 841 30.65 -19.74 -4.16
CA VAL A 841 31.56 -18.93 -4.99
C VAL A 841 32.12 -19.73 -6.17
N GLU A 842 32.28 -21.04 -6.01
CA GLU A 842 32.79 -21.97 -7.02
C GLU A 842 31.78 -22.24 -8.16
N ALA A 843 30.48 -22.02 -7.93
CA ALA A 843 29.43 -22.20 -8.93
C ALA A 843 29.18 -20.94 -9.76
N LEU A 844 29.67 -19.78 -9.32
CA LEU A 844 29.46 -18.49 -9.97
C LEU A 844 30.57 -18.23 -11.01
N LYS A 845 30.23 -18.39 -12.29
CA LYS A 845 31.15 -18.08 -13.39
C LYS A 845 30.96 -16.63 -13.87
N PRO A 846 32.03 -15.91 -14.20
CA PRO A 846 31.97 -14.51 -14.64
C PRO A 846 31.12 -14.29 -15.90
N GLU A 847 31.01 -15.32 -16.74
CA GLU A 847 30.25 -15.27 -18.00
C GLU A 847 28.74 -15.45 -17.82
N MET A 848 28.27 -15.80 -16.61
CA MET A 848 26.85 -16.06 -16.36
C MET A 848 26.02 -14.78 -16.48
N ASP A 849 24.87 -14.91 -17.13
CA ASP A 849 23.85 -13.87 -17.21
C ASP A 849 23.14 -13.74 -15.86
N MET A 850 23.05 -12.51 -15.38
CA MET A 850 22.49 -12.22 -14.06
C MET A 850 20.98 -12.53 -14.00
N GLU A 851 20.24 -12.37 -15.09
CA GLU A 851 18.80 -12.66 -15.15
C GLU A 851 18.53 -14.12 -15.52
N SER A 852 19.09 -14.61 -16.64
CA SER A 852 18.71 -15.94 -17.15
C SER A 852 19.40 -17.10 -16.42
N ASP A 853 20.64 -16.92 -15.98
CA ASP A 853 21.43 -18.00 -15.38
C ASP A 853 21.42 -17.96 -13.86
N LEU A 854 21.35 -16.76 -13.26
CA LEU A 854 21.41 -16.56 -11.80
C LEU A 854 20.06 -16.18 -11.18
N GLY A 855 19.04 -15.87 -11.98
CA GLY A 855 17.70 -15.52 -11.50
C GLY A 855 17.65 -14.22 -10.68
N ILE A 856 18.58 -13.28 -10.92
CA ILE A 856 18.67 -12.00 -10.22
C ILE A 856 17.75 -11.00 -10.92
N ASP A 857 16.64 -10.66 -10.27
CA ASP A 857 15.70 -9.64 -10.77
C ASP A 857 16.29 -8.21 -10.70
N SER A 858 15.57 -7.25 -11.31
CA SER A 858 16.01 -5.86 -11.40
C SER A 858 16.17 -5.16 -10.04
N ILE A 859 15.44 -5.60 -8.99
CA ILE A 859 15.52 -5.04 -7.64
C ILE A 859 16.78 -5.56 -6.93
N LYS A 860 17.02 -6.87 -6.97
CA LYS A 860 18.23 -7.49 -6.42
C LYS A 860 19.48 -7.06 -7.18
N ARG A 861 19.40 -6.84 -8.49
CA ARG A 861 20.52 -6.30 -9.29
C ARG A 861 20.94 -4.92 -8.76
N VAL A 862 20.00 -4.03 -8.49
CA VAL A 862 20.31 -2.69 -7.92
C VAL A 862 20.92 -2.81 -6.53
N ALA A 863 20.42 -3.71 -5.68
CA ALA A 863 20.96 -3.93 -4.33
C ALA A 863 22.41 -4.47 -4.36
N ILE A 864 22.69 -5.46 -5.21
CA ILE A 864 24.04 -6.02 -5.41
C ILE A 864 25.00 -4.95 -5.91
N LEU A 865 24.59 -4.15 -6.89
CA LEU A 865 25.45 -3.11 -7.47
C LEU A 865 25.68 -1.94 -6.50
N ALA A 866 24.70 -1.60 -5.66
CA ALA A 866 24.86 -0.62 -4.59
C ALA A 866 25.88 -1.10 -3.54
N GLU A 867 25.82 -2.37 -3.13
CA GLU A 867 26.78 -2.94 -2.18
C GLU A 867 28.20 -3.05 -2.78
N VAL A 868 28.31 -3.36 -4.08
CA VAL A 868 29.60 -3.35 -4.80
C VAL A 868 30.18 -1.92 -4.85
N GLN A 869 29.36 -0.90 -5.10
CA GLN A 869 29.79 0.50 -5.12
C GLN A 869 30.19 1.01 -3.73
N GLU A 870 29.55 0.52 -2.67
CA GLU A 870 29.90 0.82 -1.28
C GLU A 870 31.26 0.20 -0.89
N LYS A 871 31.53 -1.04 -1.35
CA LYS A 871 32.80 -1.75 -1.10
C LYS A 871 33.94 -1.31 -2.02
N LEU A 872 33.64 -0.65 -3.16
CA LEU A 872 34.61 -0.11 -4.11
C LEU A 872 34.35 1.38 -4.37
N PRO A 873 34.63 2.27 -3.39
CA PRO A 873 34.31 3.71 -3.47
C PRO A 873 35.09 4.47 -4.56
N GLY A 874 36.11 3.87 -5.18
CA GLY A 874 36.87 4.42 -6.31
C GLY A 874 36.42 3.94 -7.70
N ALA A 875 35.41 3.06 -7.79
CA ALA A 875 34.90 2.55 -9.06
C ALA A 875 33.89 3.52 -9.72
N PRO A 876 33.77 3.54 -11.06
CA PRO A 876 32.83 4.40 -11.77
C PRO A 876 31.37 4.11 -11.36
N GLN A 877 30.59 5.16 -11.10
CA GLN A 877 29.20 5.02 -10.66
C GLN A 877 28.30 4.40 -11.74
N ILE A 878 27.57 3.36 -11.35
CA ILE A 878 26.60 2.69 -12.23
C ILE A 878 25.29 3.49 -12.26
N LYS A 879 24.97 4.05 -13.45
CA LYS A 879 23.73 4.78 -13.70
C LYS A 879 22.58 3.85 -14.11
N PRO A 880 21.30 4.28 -13.97
CA PRO A 880 20.14 3.47 -14.37
C PRO A 880 20.17 3.01 -15.83
N GLU A 881 20.74 3.82 -16.72
CA GLU A 881 20.93 3.51 -18.14
C GLU A 881 21.89 2.32 -18.40
N HIS A 882 22.78 2.01 -17.45
CA HIS A 882 23.73 0.89 -17.56
C HIS A 882 23.14 -0.44 -17.06
N LEU A 883 22.02 -0.42 -16.32
CA LEU A 883 21.40 -1.62 -15.72
C LEU A 883 20.76 -2.55 -16.75
N GLY A 884 20.42 -2.03 -17.94
CA GLY A 884 19.85 -2.81 -19.05
C GLY A 884 20.87 -3.31 -20.06
N THR A 885 22.08 -2.74 -20.07
CA THR A 885 23.14 -3.06 -21.05
C THR A 885 24.17 -4.06 -20.52
N MET A 886 24.43 -4.06 -19.21
CA MET A 886 25.33 -5.03 -18.56
C MET A 886 24.53 -6.22 -18.04
N ARG A 887 24.56 -7.34 -18.78
CA ARG A 887 23.80 -8.56 -18.47
C ARG A 887 24.62 -9.61 -17.73
N THR A 888 25.94 -9.64 -17.91
CA THR A 888 26.81 -10.66 -17.27
C THR A 888 27.68 -10.07 -16.15
N LEU A 889 28.10 -10.93 -15.22
CA LEU A 889 29.00 -10.53 -14.12
C LEU A 889 30.35 -9.98 -14.64
N ARG A 890 30.86 -10.50 -15.76
CA ARG A 890 32.07 -9.98 -16.42
C ARG A 890 31.87 -8.55 -16.93
N GLN A 891 30.73 -8.24 -17.56
CA GLN A 891 30.47 -6.89 -18.06
C GLN A 891 30.43 -5.86 -16.94
N VAL A 892 29.86 -6.24 -15.78
CA VAL A 892 29.85 -5.40 -14.57
C VAL A 892 31.27 -5.23 -14.01
N ALA A 893 32.05 -6.31 -13.90
CA ALA A 893 33.43 -6.25 -13.42
C ALA A 893 34.33 -5.42 -14.35
N ASP A 894 34.17 -5.56 -15.66
CA ASP A 894 34.91 -4.82 -16.68
C ASP A 894 34.58 -3.33 -16.58
N TYR A 895 33.30 -2.97 -16.48
CA TYR A 895 32.87 -1.58 -16.29
C TYR A 895 33.46 -0.96 -15.03
N LEU A 896 33.39 -1.68 -13.91
CA LEU A 896 33.93 -1.22 -12.63
C LEU A 896 35.46 -1.12 -12.63
N SER A 897 36.15 -1.86 -13.51
CA SER A 897 37.60 -1.80 -13.68
C SER A 897 38.08 -0.67 -14.61
N GLN A 898 37.20 -0.05 -15.40
CA GLN A 898 37.54 1.04 -16.33
C GLN A 898 37.92 2.36 -15.64
N GLY A 899 37.71 2.50 -14.32
CA GLY A 899 38.24 3.61 -13.52
C GLY A 899 39.77 3.60 -13.33
N SER A 900 40.47 2.56 -13.81
CA SER A 900 41.88 2.29 -13.50
C SER A 900 42.89 2.66 -14.60
N ALA A 901 42.47 3.22 -15.74
CA ALA A 901 43.39 3.54 -16.83
C ALA A 901 42.92 4.74 -17.66
N GLN A 902 43.67 5.86 -17.61
CA GLN A 902 43.69 6.83 -18.71
C GLN A 902 44.91 6.54 -19.60
N PRO A 903 44.74 6.34 -20.91
CA PRO A 903 45.83 6.48 -21.87
C PRO A 903 45.99 7.96 -22.30
N VAL A 904 47.24 8.32 -22.51
CA VAL A 904 47.77 9.63 -22.93
C VAL A 904 47.35 10.00 -24.37
N ALA A 905 47.12 11.29 -24.61
CA ALA A 905 46.68 11.86 -25.89
C ALA A 905 47.77 11.96 -26.97
N ALA A 906 47.39 11.79 -28.26
CA ALA A 906 47.82 12.61 -29.41
C ALA A 906 47.01 12.29 -30.70
N ALA A 907 46.57 13.33 -31.41
CA ALA A 907 46.00 13.33 -32.77
C ALA A 907 47.12 13.60 -33.83
N PRO A 908 46.88 13.84 -35.16
CA PRO A 908 45.71 13.65 -36.05
C PRO A 908 46.06 12.98 -37.43
N ALA A 909 45.06 12.76 -38.32
CA ALA A 909 45.05 13.18 -39.75
C ALA A 909 44.25 12.29 -40.75
N GLN A 910 43.24 12.94 -41.35
CA GLN A 910 42.83 13.01 -42.77
C GLN A 910 42.45 11.78 -43.65
N SER A 911 41.23 11.93 -44.20
CA SER A 911 40.73 11.67 -45.58
C SER A 911 40.59 10.23 -46.13
N ALA A 912 39.32 9.75 -46.12
CA ALA A 912 38.42 9.35 -47.23
C ALA A 912 38.99 8.87 -48.60
N PRO A 913 38.26 8.10 -49.46
CA PRO A 913 36.78 7.92 -49.51
C PRO A 913 36.26 6.52 -49.99
N VAL A 914 34.94 6.45 -50.27
CA VAL A 914 34.16 5.49 -51.13
C VAL A 914 33.76 4.17 -50.41
N GLU A 915 32.53 3.62 -50.44
CA GLU A 915 31.44 3.61 -51.42
C GLU A 915 30.07 3.24 -50.78
N GLN A 916 28.97 3.66 -51.43
CA GLN A 916 27.57 3.37 -51.11
C GLN A 916 27.14 1.93 -51.47
N LEU A 917 26.29 1.29 -50.67
CA LEU A 917 25.40 0.20 -51.12
C LEU A 917 23.99 0.33 -50.52
N LYS A 918 23.00 -0.06 -51.33
CA LYS A 918 21.58 0.33 -51.32
C LYS A 918 20.66 -0.59 -50.50
N SER A 919 19.46 -0.05 -50.19
CA SER A 919 18.14 -0.70 -49.95
C SER A 919 18.01 -1.81 -48.90
N GLY A 920 17.10 -1.63 -47.93
CA GLY A 920 16.86 -2.61 -46.87
C GLY A 920 15.39 -2.89 -46.47
N SER A 921 14.38 -2.53 -47.27
CA SER A 921 13.01 -3.00 -46.98
C SER A 921 12.81 -4.49 -47.32
N GLU A 922 13.58 -5.04 -48.26
CA GLU A 922 13.51 -6.46 -48.63
C GLU A 922 14.22 -7.38 -47.61
N ASN A 923 15.09 -6.85 -46.75
CA ASN A 923 15.85 -7.66 -45.79
C ASN A 923 15.05 -8.00 -44.53
N VAL A 924 14.18 -7.07 -44.08
CA VAL A 924 13.41 -7.27 -42.85
C VAL A 924 12.30 -8.30 -43.04
N GLU A 925 11.62 -8.25 -44.19
CA GLU A 925 10.54 -9.17 -44.52
C GLU A 925 11.05 -10.61 -44.66
N LYS A 926 12.21 -10.79 -45.32
CA LYS A 926 12.83 -12.11 -45.46
C LYS A 926 13.28 -12.68 -44.11
N THR A 927 13.87 -11.86 -43.25
CA THR A 927 14.26 -12.29 -41.89
C THR A 927 13.05 -12.64 -41.02
N LEU A 928 11.94 -11.90 -41.14
CA LEU A 928 10.70 -12.21 -40.43
C LEU A 928 10.10 -13.54 -40.88
N ILE A 929 10.07 -13.81 -42.18
CA ILE A 929 9.56 -15.09 -42.71
C ILE A 929 10.46 -16.25 -42.27
N GLU A 930 11.78 -16.07 -42.24
CA GLU A 930 12.72 -17.10 -41.73
C GLU A 930 12.52 -17.38 -40.24
N ILE A 931 12.26 -16.36 -39.42
CA ILE A 931 11.98 -16.51 -37.98
C ILE A 931 10.64 -17.22 -37.76
N VAL A 932 9.59 -16.84 -38.49
CA VAL A 932 8.27 -17.46 -38.39
C VAL A 932 8.31 -18.91 -38.87
N SER A 933 9.05 -19.20 -39.95
CA SER A 933 9.33 -20.56 -40.42
C SER A 933 9.99 -21.42 -39.34
N ALA A 934 11.05 -20.92 -38.71
CA ALA A 934 11.75 -21.64 -37.65
C ALA A 934 10.85 -21.97 -36.45
N GLN A 935 9.92 -21.07 -36.10
CA GLN A 935 9.10 -21.19 -34.89
C GLN A 935 7.80 -21.97 -35.10
N THR A 936 7.28 -21.98 -36.33
CA THR A 936 6.04 -22.67 -36.68
C THR A 936 6.28 -24.01 -37.39
N GLY A 937 7.45 -24.18 -38.01
CA GLY A 937 7.80 -25.35 -38.82
C GLY A 937 7.27 -25.32 -40.26
N TYR A 938 6.62 -24.24 -40.69
CA TYR A 938 6.20 -24.07 -42.08
C TYR A 938 7.39 -23.69 -42.98
N PRO A 939 7.57 -24.31 -44.16
CA PRO A 939 8.65 -23.96 -45.07
C PRO A 939 8.53 -22.50 -45.54
N VAL A 940 9.67 -21.83 -45.71
CA VAL A 940 9.77 -20.38 -46.00
C VAL A 940 8.96 -20.02 -47.25
N GLU A 941 8.86 -20.93 -48.22
CA GLU A 941 8.14 -20.73 -49.48
C GLU A 941 6.60 -20.78 -49.33
N ALA A 942 6.10 -21.38 -48.24
CA ALA A 942 4.69 -21.46 -47.94
C ALA A 942 4.18 -20.25 -47.13
N LEU A 943 5.09 -19.46 -46.57
CA LEU A 943 4.78 -18.30 -45.73
C LEU A 943 4.78 -17.03 -46.58
N LYS A 944 3.63 -16.34 -46.59
CA LYS A 944 3.49 -15.03 -47.23
C LYS A 944 3.36 -13.94 -46.16
N PRO A 945 3.93 -12.74 -46.38
CA PRO A 945 3.90 -11.64 -45.41
C PRO A 945 2.48 -11.20 -45.00
N GLU A 946 1.50 -11.50 -45.84
CA GLU A 946 0.09 -11.12 -45.70
C GLU A 946 -0.74 -12.12 -44.89
N MET A 947 -0.17 -13.27 -44.49
CA MET A 947 -0.90 -14.35 -43.78
C MET A 947 -1.16 -13.96 -42.33
N ASP A 948 -2.38 -14.23 -41.83
CA ASP A 948 -2.73 -13.94 -40.44
C ASP A 948 -2.11 -14.97 -39.50
N MET A 949 -1.44 -14.48 -38.45
CA MET A 949 -0.69 -15.33 -37.52
C MET A 949 -1.59 -16.26 -36.69
N GLU A 950 -2.85 -15.91 -36.43
CA GLU A 950 -3.78 -16.70 -35.62
C GLU A 950 -4.64 -17.62 -36.51
N SER A 951 -5.24 -17.09 -37.58
CA SER A 951 -6.16 -17.89 -38.41
C SER A 951 -5.47 -18.74 -39.47
N ASP A 952 -4.37 -18.26 -40.05
CA ASP A 952 -3.71 -18.95 -41.17
C ASP A 952 -2.49 -19.77 -40.71
N LEU A 953 -1.80 -19.33 -39.64
CA LEU A 953 -0.59 -19.97 -39.11
C LEU A 953 -0.79 -20.64 -37.72
N GLY A 954 -1.96 -20.45 -37.10
CA GLY A 954 -2.35 -21.13 -35.85
C GLY A 954 -1.51 -20.78 -34.61
N ILE A 955 -0.90 -19.59 -34.57
CA ILE A 955 -0.07 -19.12 -33.45
C ILE A 955 -0.95 -18.43 -32.40
N ASP A 956 -1.08 -19.03 -31.21
CA ASP A 956 -1.85 -18.47 -30.07
C ASP A 956 -1.15 -17.27 -29.40
N SER A 957 -1.95 -16.42 -28.76
CA SER A 957 -1.65 -15.20 -27.98
C SER A 957 -0.51 -15.29 -26.96
N ILE A 958 -0.12 -16.48 -26.51
CA ILE A 958 1.02 -16.68 -25.59
C ILE A 958 2.35 -16.76 -26.36
N LYS A 959 2.32 -17.04 -27.68
CA LYS A 959 3.48 -17.10 -28.57
C LYS A 959 3.57 -15.95 -29.59
N ARG A 960 2.54 -15.10 -29.65
CA ARG A 960 2.49 -13.87 -30.44
C ARG A 960 3.17 -12.75 -29.68
#